data_AF-A0A085M8C8-F1
#
_entry.id   AF-A0A085M8C8-F1
#
_cell.length_a   1.000
_cell.length_b   1.000
_cell.length_c   1.000
_cell.angle_alpha   90.00
_cell.angle_beta   90.00
_cell.angle_gamma   90.00
#
_symmetry.space_group_name_H-M   'P 1'
#
loop_
_entity.id
_entity.type
_entity.pdbx_description
1 polymer ?
#
loop_
_entity_poly.entity_id
_entity_poly.type
_entity_poly.pdbx_seq_one_letter_code
_entity_poly.pdbx_strand_id
1 'polypeptide(L)'
;MSLLWKRCLLFHKEHKLLSETRTMELHPLHKVPEYLEACVDLLNKQWPRSREARLNSLAKSNDDFPQSLVLIHSAARQLVGHARLCPMPQYPTYCLIESVIIEPTMRNCGRGRFLMDACEQFAAQRGYCYMYLSTRECQGFYSRCGYKCCKPLLTVGSSGMLFNDERVKFLLSKSAQQQQQQQKCVAKVRTIRGAPCNSPGPIPFTMQCKISVIPCFPVSMVKRISEDVASSATFGKQERNGRLTVILAFACLKKTGDRLQNFEKNKMVARLLGAPLKKSYEVDLGGPLRSYIASSYSTEDCPTDSAAVNEFCRLRNKACCVQHDKQEGSLEILYRYYDQLVALEGKLPLTPSQIPVPFKWKEAFERSLFGKASLTICSGSYEKACVLFNIASLQSQVAAAQRFDADDELKLATKLFQQSASIYAYLKDNIMAMVQQEPTADLMPETLQTLSMFMLAQAQEAFFLKASKDPLLLQELLLSVLPCTTKRIKCFPEKEWIPLSGGKCFAFQALAQYYQSLMAKESKDVGEELARLQYADELMVMAQEKLTGQNAQLFHNESDIIHKAYLAAKKDNDFIYHEKIPNIKSVPPISKTVLAKTSPLPSQMSSKFHDLFEKLVPINVQQAVACFEVRRAELVNKEVGRLREHTNMLNGLLASLNLPTALEDVSKAEPLPESIREKSIKVKSLGGVAGLKKSVDELPLLYQRNKEILDETKRLLNEERASDEQLRSQFKEKWTRMPSEKLTEPLWQEITKFQNVLDAAKNADSIVQQGLSQHFEGIEKLSKTETDLRASIPGLARSASMRQSAVVLKLQEMMNQVTELKRDREEIEKEFENAKLEMTPIFLRAFAESSIVVEEAVSKKHLDETFSPIQTLVTESIQAQEKLTDAILNANEQFVREKGADSSIDRDNMLRMLANAHDAFLELHANVKEGTKFYNDMTPLIVRLQQKISDFCFARKTEKDDLMRDVQQSIINQPSGNVPANPSFESTDGSKSRRPPRPPPPAVPSEEQQATLRQMPGLTASAPYMMGTSPGAQQLTLQRFMPYPFAPTTFSPGHYYATYPGGGQQPPYPTTINYPMPANVSTCGLSGAEGVPVPPLRLNKIIKASNNCKEGENDTFPFMQYTGNKPDKFGIKFWLAVNADA
;
A
#
# COMPACT_ATOMS: atom_id res chain seq x y z
N MET A 1 -11.24 -41.96 -56.81
CA MET A 1 -12.25 -41.79 -55.75
C MET A 1 -11.79 -40.85 -54.63
N SER A 2 -11.23 -41.32 -53.50
CA SER A 2 -11.04 -40.50 -52.26
C SER A 2 -10.43 -39.09 -52.46
N LEU A 3 -9.34 -38.98 -53.21
CA LEU A 3 -8.71 -37.68 -53.51
C LEU A 3 -9.60 -36.73 -54.33
N LEU A 4 -10.37 -37.25 -55.28
CA LEU A 4 -11.36 -36.48 -56.05
C LEU A 4 -12.52 -36.03 -55.17
N TRP A 5 -13.05 -36.90 -54.31
CA TRP A 5 -14.09 -36.52 -53.34
C TRP A 5 -13.60 -35.41 -52.42
N LYS A 6 -12.38 -35.51 -51.85
CA LYS A 6 -11.78 -34.42 -51.05
C LYS A 6 -11.63 -33.12 -51.84
N ARG A 7 -11.26 -33.18 -53.13
CA ARG A 7 -11.15 -31.99 -54.00
C ARG A 7 -12.53 -31.37 -54.29
N CYS A 8 -13.55 -32.16 -54.58
CA CYS A 8 -14.93 -31.67 -54.78
C CYS A 8 -15.53 -31.12 -53.48
N LEU A 9 -15.24 -31.72 -52.32
CA LEU A 9 -15.72 -31.22 -51.02
C LEU A 9 -15.06 -29.88 -50.63
N LEU A 10 -13.78 -29.69 -51.01
CA LEU A 10 -13.10 -28.40 -50.93
C LEU A 10 -13.74 -27.37 -51.86
N PHE A 11 -13.87 -27.71 -53.15
CA PHE A 11 -14.43 -26.80 -54.16
C PHE A 11 -15.87 -26.37 -53.81
N HIS A 12 -16.70 -27.29 -53.32
CA HIS A 12 -18.07 -26.98 -52.89
C HIS A 12 -18.13 -26.16 -51.59
N LYS A 13 -17.16 -26.35 -50.65
CA LYS A 13 -17.00 -25.45 -49.50
C LYS A 13 -16.57 -24.05 -49.91
N GLU A 14 -15.62 -23.93 -50.85
CA GLU A 14 -15.14 -22.64 -51.35
C GLU A 14 -16.24 -21.91 -52.12
N HIS A 15 -16.97 -22.59 -53.00
CA HIS A 15 -18.10 -22.00 -53.73
C HIS A 15 -19.22 -21.53 -52.79
N LYS A 16 -19.55 -22.33 -51.75
CA LYS A 16 -20.56 -21.94 -50.75
C LYS A 16 -20.11 -20.75 -49.90
N LEU A 17 -18.84 -20.71 -49.48
CA LEU A 17 -18.26 -19.52 -48.82
C LEU A 17 -18.36 -18.29 -49.72
N LEU A 18 -17.99 -18.41 -51.01
CA LEU A 18 -17.99 -17.30 -51.96
C LEU A 18 -19.40 -16.73 -52.18
N SER A 19 -20.44 -17.58 -52.30
CA SER A 19 -21.83 -17.11 -52.34
C SER A 19 -22.24 -16.44 -51.02
N GLU A 20 -21.88 -17.03 -49.88
CA GLU A 20 -22.23 -16.52 -48.55
C GLU A 20 -21.45 -15.25 -48.11
N THR A 21 -20.37 -14.89 -48.80
CA THR A 21 -19.63 -13.63 -48.57
C THR A 21 -20.21 -12.43 -49.33
N ARG A 22 -21.01 -12.64 -50.39
CA ARG A 22 -21.61 -11.54 -51.18
C ARG A 22 -22.79 -10.86 -50.48
N THR A 23 -23.24 -11.36 -49.34
CA THR A 23 -24.38 -10.86 -48.55
C THR A 23 -23.97 -10.27 -47.20
N MET A 24 -22.67 -9.99 -47.01
CA MET A 24 -22.08 -9.45 -45.77
C MET A 24 -21.61 -8.02 -45.98
N GLU A 25 -22.15 -7.07 -45.22
CA GLU A 25 -21.77 -5.66 -45.27
C GLU A 25 -21.30 -5.16 -43.91
N LEU A 26 -20.28 -4.29 -43.89
CA LEU A 26 -19.72 -3.69 -42.67
C LEU A 26 -20.03 -2.19 -42.66
N HIS A 27 -20.91 -1.77 -41.76
CA HIS A 27 -21.41 -0.39 -41.70
C HIS A 27 -21.01 0.33 -40.40
N PRO A 28 -20.69 1.64 -40.45
CA PRO A 28 -20.63 2.51 -39.28
C PRO A 28 -21.96 2.51 -38.51
N LEU A 29 -21.96 2.13 -37.23
CA LEU A 29 -23.19 1.96 -36.45
C LEU A 29 -24.05 3.24 -36.38
N HIS A 30 -23.43 4.43 -36.39
CA HIS A 30 -24.16 5.69 -36.40
C HIS A 30 -24.83 6.02 -37.75
N LYS A 31 -24.56 5.24 -38.82
CA LYS A 31 -25.21 5.33 -40.14
C LYS A 31 -26.29 4.27 -40.35
N VAL A 32 -26.38 3.30 -39.43
CA VAL A 32 -27.42 2.24 -39.41
C VAL A 32 -27.97 2.08 -37.97
N PRO A 33 -28.57 3.15 -37.40
CA PRO A 33 -28.98 3.19 -36.00
C PRO A 33 -30.07 2.17 -35.63
N GLU A 34 -30.77 1.59 -36.60
CA GLU A 34 -31.77 0.54 -36.36
C GLU A 34 -31.17 -0.75 -35.76
N TYR A 35 -29.85 -0.96 -35.87
CA TYR A 35 -29.14 -2.07 -35.24
C TYR A 35 -28.55 -1.72 -33.86
N LEU A 36 -28.82 -0.53 -33.31
CA LEU A 36 -28.26 -0.07 -32.03
C LEU A 36 -28.66 -0.99 -30.85
N GLU A 37 -29.95 -1.26 -30.67
CA GLU A 37 -30.44 -2.14 -29.60
C GLU A 37 -29.90 -3.57 -29.75
N ALA A 38 -29.95 -4.14 -30.96
CA ALA A 38 -29.39 -5.46 -31.24
C ALA A 38 -27.87 -5.54 -30.94
N CYS A 39 -27.14 -4.43 -31.10
CA CYS A 39 -25.73 -4.33 -30.75
C CYS A 39 -25.49 -4.20 -29.24
N VAL A 40 -26.37 -3.48 -28.53
CA VAL A 40 -26.39 -3.45 -27.04
C VAL A 40 -26.57 -4.87 -26.50
N ASP A 41 -27.57 -5.61 -26.98
CA ASP A 41 -27.87 -6.97 -26.55
C ASP A 41 -26.72 -7.94 -26.87
N LEU A 42 -26.22 -7.92 -28.11
CA LEU A 42 -25.07 -8.72 -28.54
C LEU A 42 -23.86 -8.51 -27.61
N LEU A 43 -23.54 -7.26 -27.28
CA LEU A 43 -22.43 -6.93 -26.40
C LEU A 43 -22.68 -7.34 -24.94
N ASN A 44 -23.92 -7.23 -24.45
CA ASN A 44 -24.27 -7.63 -23.08
C ASN A 44 -24.33 -9.15 -22.88
N LYS A 45 -24.71 -9.94 -23.90
CA LYS A 45 -24.61 -11.42 -23.90
C LYS A 45 -23.19 -11.91 -23.56
N GLN A 46 -22.15 -11.15 -23.88
CA GLN A 46 -20.75 -11.54 -23.73
C GLN A 46 -20.03 -10.81 -22.58
N TRP A 47 -20.45 -9.60 -22.26
CA TRP A 47 -19.88 -8.75 -21.20
C TRP A 47 -21.01 -7.91 -20.56
N PRO A 48 -21.70 -8.40 -19.53
CA PRO A 48 -22.85 -7.70 -18.94
C PRO A 48 -22.53 -6.30 -18.41
N ARG A 49 -23.36 -5.32 -18.75
CA ARG A 49 -23.39 -3.94 -18.21
C ARG A 49 -24.82 -3.38 -18.29
N SER A 50 -25.12 -2.30 -17.56
CA SER A 50 -26.40 -1.59 -17.73
C SER A 50 -26.61 -1.12 -19.17
N ARG A 51 -27.86 -1.11 -19.61
CA ARG A 51 -28.25 -0.77 -20.99
C ARG A 51 -27.89 0.67 -21.34
N GLU A 52 -28.01 1.56 -20.37
CA GLU A 52 -27.72 2.99 -20.45
C GLU A 52 -26.22 3.22 -20.65
N ALA A 53 -25.37 2.46 -19.94
CA ALA A 53 -23.92 2.50 -20.13
C ALA A 53 -23.48 1.93 -21.49
N ARG A 54 -24.26 1.01 -22.09
CA ARG A 54 -24.04 0.53 -23.45
C ARG A 54 -24.44 1.57 -24.50
N LEU A 55 -25.64 2.14 -24.39
CA LEU A 55 -26.11 3.21 -25.26
C LEU A 55 -25.14 4.41 -25.24
N ASN A 56 -24.75 4.89 -24.05
CA ASN A 56 -23.79 5.98 -23.87
C ASN A 56 -22.35 5.66 -24.36
N SER A 57 -22.02 4.38 -24.57
CA SER A 57 -20.74 3.97 -25.18
C SER A 57 -20.83 3.90 -26.70
N LEU A 58 -21.92 3.34 -27.24
CA LEU A 58 -22.15 3.20 -28.68
C LEU A 58 -22.50 4.54 -29.35
N ALA A 59 -23.22 5.44 -28.66
CA ALA A 59 -23.55 6.78 -29.14
C ALA A 59 -22.33 7.69 -29.39
N LYS A 60 -21.16 7.36 -28.81
CA LYS A 60 -19.88 8.05 -29.11
C LYS A 60 -19.31 7.70 -30.49
N SER A 61 -19.94 6.77 -31.22
CA SER A 61 -19.52 6.32 -32.54
C SER A 61 -19.65 7.44 -33.58
N ASN A 62 -18.54 7.92 -34.14
CA ASN A 62 -18.52 9.00 -35.14
C ASN A 62 -17.45 8.74 -36.23
N ASP A 63 -17.49 9.47 -37.35
CA ASP A 63 -16.61 9.24 -38.52
C ASP A 63 -15.12 9.53 -38.23
N ASP A 64 -14.82 10.45 -37.30
CA ASP A 64 -13.46 10.83 -36.87
C ASP A 64 -12.91 9.93 -35.73
N PHE A 65 -13.62 8.84 -35.43
CA PHE A 65 -13.40 7.90 -34.32
C PHE A 65 -13.71 8.48 -32.90
N PRO A 66 -13.96 7.64 -31.87
CA PRO A 66 -14.09 6.18 -31.89
C PRO A 66 -15.23 5.72 -32.80
N GLN A 67 -15.02 4.64 -33.53
CA GLN A 67 -15.96 4.14 -34.55
C GLN A 67 -16.44 2.74 -34.15
N SER A 68 -17.72 2.62 -33.81
CA SER A 68 -18.41 1.33 -33.75
C SER A 68 -18.82 0.90 -35.16
N LEU A 69 -18.52 -0.35 -35.52
CA LEU A 69 -18.79 -0.97 -36.81
C LEU A 69 -19.64 -2.22 -36.61
N VAL A 70 -20.69 -2.40 -37.41
CA VAL A 70 -21.56 -3.58 -37.36
C VAL A 70 -21.50 -4.36 -38.67
N LEU A 71 -21.35 -5.68 -38.55
CA LEU A 71 -21.42 -6.62 -39.65
C LEU A 71 -22.87 -7.10 -39.79
N ILE A 72 -23.48 -6.84 -40.94
CA ILE A 72 -24.89 -7.12 -41.21
C ILE A 72 -25.00 -8.13 -42.35
N HIS A 73 -25.92 -9.09 -42.23
CA HIS A 73 -26.33 -9.95 -43.34
C HIS A 73 -27.45 -9.25 -44.13
N SER A 74 -27.13 -8.57 -45.23
CA SER A 74 -28.05 -7.66 -45.92
C SER A 74 -29.37 -8.33 -46.32
N ALA A 75 -29.29 -9.50 -46.96
CA ALA A 75 -30.45 -10.27 -47.40
C ALA A 75 -31.32 -10.86 -46.27
N ALA A 76 -30.85 -10.83 -45.01
CA ALA A 76 -31.58 -11.29 -43.83
C ALA A 76 -31.87 -10.15 -42.82
N ARG A 77 -31.41 -8.92 -43.11
CA ARG A 77 -31.42 -7.75 -42.20
C ARG A 77 -31.03 -8.08 -40.76
N GLN A 78 -30.02 -8.94 -40.60
CA GLN A 78 -29.59 -9.47 -39.29
C GLN A 78 -28.20 -8.98 -38.90
N LEU A 79 -28.04 -8.56 -37.64
CA LEU A 79 -26.74 -8.28 -37.05
C LEU A 79 -25.95 -9.59 -36.82
N VAL A 80 -24.77 -9.71 -37.44
CA VAL A 80 -23.88 -10.88 -37.35
C VAL A 80 -22.75 -10.63 -36.35
N GLY A 81 -22.30 -9.38 -36.19
CA GLY A 81 -21.19 -9.04 -35.32
C GLY A 81 -20.97 -7.54 -35.16
N HIS A 82 -20.11 -7.17 -34.20
CA HIS A 82 -19.71 -5.80 -33.91
C HIS A 82 -18.20 -5.74 -33.68
N ALA A 83 -17.57 -4.64 -34.10
CA ALA A 83 -16.21 -4.27 -33.73
C ALA A 83 -16.13 -2.77 -33.41
N ARG A 84 -15.22 -2.36 -32.51
CA ARG A 84 -15.00 -0.94 -32.21
C ARG A 84 -13.54 -0.55 -32.38
N LEU A 85 -13.32 0.49 -33.19
CA LEU A 85 -12.01 1.02 -33.54
C LEU A 85 -11.77 2.37 -32.87
N CYS A 86 -10.55 2.61 -32.40
CA CYS A 86 -10.10 3.84 -31.76
C CYS A 86 -8.72 4.26 -32.30
N PRO A 87 -8.40 5.56 -32.40
CA PRO A 87 -7.04 6.01 -32.67
C PRO A 87 -6.16 5.75 -31.43
N MET A 88 -4.85 5.69 -31.61
CA MET A 88 -3.89 5.79 -30.51
C MET A 88 -3.08 7.09 -30.66
N PRO A 89 -3.37 8.17 -29.90
CA PRO A 89 -2.71 9.47 -30.07
C PRO A 89 -1.18 9.45 -29.90
N GLN A 90 -0.64 8.47 -29.19
CA GLN A 90 0.81 8.26 -29.03
C GLN A 90 1.47 7.54 -30.22
N TYR A 91 0.68 6.93 -31.10
CA TYR A 91 1.11 6.08 -32.21
C TYR A 91 0.20 6.31 -33.43
N PRO A 92 0.31 7.45 -34.14
CA PRO A 92 -0.68 7.88 -35.14
C PRO A 92 -0.87 6.92 -36.32
N THR A 93 0.10 6.04 -36.60
CA THR A 93 -0.02 4.99 -37.63
C THR A 93 -0.69 3.69 -37.14
N TYR A 94 -1.13 3.64 -35.87
CA TYR A 94 -1.72 2.46 -35.23
C TYR A 94 -3.18 2.71 -34.82
N CYS A 95 -4.06 1.77 -35.14
CA CYS A 95 -5.45 1.73 -34.67
C CYS A 95 -5.63 0.65 -33.59
N LEU A 96 -6.35 1.00 -32.52
CA LEU A 96 -6.75 0.09 -31.45
C LEU A 96 -8.12 -0.52 -31.77
N ILE A 97 -8.22 -1.85 -31.69
CA ILE A 97 -9.49 -2.56 -31.68
C ILE A 97 -9.91 -2.76 -30.20
N GLU A 98 -10.87 -1.96 -29.74
CA GLU A 98 -11.31 -1.89 -28.33
C GLU A 98 -12.28 -3.04 -27.96
N SER A 99 -13.05 -3.53 -28.94
CA SER A 99 -13.93 -4.72 -28.79
C SER A 99 -14.19 -5.39 -30.14
N VAL A 100 -14.39 -6.71 -30.15
CA VAL A 100 -14.84 -7.51 -31.30
C VAL A 100 -15.74 -8.64 -30.82
N ILE A 101 -16.87 -8.87 -31.49
CA ILE A 101 -17.79 -9.96 -31.18
C ILE A 101 -18.54 -10.44 -32.44
N ILE A 102 -18.85 -11.74 -32.46
CA ILE A 102 -19.77 -12.39 -33.41
C ILE A 102 -20.90 -13.03 -32.58
N GLU A 103 -22.15 -12.95 -33.04
CA GLU A 103 -23.32 -13.59 -32.43
C GLU A 103 -23.05 -15.09 -32.23
N PRO A 104 -23.27 -15.68 -31.03
CA PRO A 104 -22.87 -17.06 -30.71
C PRO A 104 -23.24 -18.12 -31.75
N THR A 105 -24.44 -18.06 -32.33
CA THR A 105 -24.93 -19.01 -33.35
C THR A 105 -24.19 -18.92 -34.69
N MET A 106 -23.50 -17.80 -34.96
CA MET A 106 -22.78 -17.54 -36.21
C MET A 106 -21.25 -17.69 -36.09
N ARG A 107 -20.77 -18.17 -34.92
CA ARG A 107 -19.36 -18.47 -34.66
C ARG A 107 -18.90 -19.70 -35.46
N ASN A 108 -17.59 -19.86 -35.61
CA ASN A 108 -16.91 -20.89 -36.42
C ASN A 108 -17.19 -20.88 -37.95
N CYS A 109 -18.32 -20.33 -38.42
CA CYS A 109 -18.69 -20.17 -39.83
C CYS A 109 -17.90 -19.07 -40.59
N GLY A 110 -16.60 -18.88 -40.28
CA GLY A 110 -15.71 -17.91 -40.94
C GLY A 110 -15.98 -16.42 -40.65
N ARG A 111 -17.20 -16.03 -40.26
CA ARG A 111 -17.67 -14.64 -40.10
C ARG A 111 -16.74 -13.76 -39.26
N GLY A 112 -16.16 -14.29 -38.19
CA GLY A 112 -15.17 -13.58 -37.36
C GLY A 112 -13.92 -13.16 -38.12
N ARG A 113 -13.41 -13.99 -39.04
CA ARG A 113 -12.26 -13.61 -39.87
C ARG A 113 -12.63 -12.54 -40.89
N PHE A 114 -13.81 -12.64 -41.50
CA PHE A 114 -14.33 -11.63 -42.42
C PHE A 114 -14.41 -10.25 -41.73
N LEU A 115 -14.96 -10.19 -40.51
CA LEU A 115 -14.99 -8.96 -39.70
C LEU A 115 -13.59 -8.37 -39.47
N MET A 116 -12.60 -9.19 -39.06
CA MET A 116 -11.23 -8.72 -38.82
C MET A 116 -10.56 -8.20 -40.11
N ASP A 117 -10.61 -8.98 -41.19
CA ASP A 117 -9.99 -8.61 -42.47
C ASP A 117 -10.72 -7.41 -43.15
N ALA A 118 -11.99 -7.15 -42.82
CA ALA A 118 -12.74 -5.96 -43.26
C ALA A 118 -12.48 -4.71 -42.39
N CYS A 119 -12.38 -4.85 -41.06
CA CYS A 119 -11.95 -3.75 -40.18
C CYS A 119 -10.53 -3.27 -40.52
N GLU A 120 -9.64 -4.17 -40.94
CA GLU A 120 -8.31 -3.80 -41.43
C GLU A 120 -8.36 -2.97 -42.73
N GLN A 121 -9.25 -3.30 -43.66
CA GLN A 121 -9.46 -2.49 -44.87
C GLN A 121 -10.05 -1.11 -44.56
N PHE A 122 -11.03 -1.05 -43.66
CA PHE A 122 -11.65 0.20 -43.19
C PHE A 122 -10.63 1.13 -42.50
N ALA A 123 -9.66 0.56 -41.77
CA ALA A 123 -8.55 1.30 -41.17
C ALA A 123 -7.48 1.70 -42.20
N ALA A 124 -7.16 0.84 -43.18
CA ALA A 124 -6.23 1.15 -44.27
C ALA A 124 -6.67 2.39 -45.07
N GLN A 125 -7.97 2.47 -45.39
CA GLN A 125 -8.60 3.60 -46.08
C GLN A 125 -8.50 4.92 -45.31
N ARG A 126 -8.24 4.87 -43.99
CA ARG A 126 -8.08 6.02 -43.10
C ARG A 126 -6.61 6.24 -42.68
N GLY A 127 -5.65 5.70 -43.43
CA GLY A 127 -4.21 5.95 -43.26
C GLY A 127 -3.51 5.12 -42.19
N TYR A 128 -4.21 4.23 -41.48
CA TYR A 128 -3.60 3.37 -40.47
C TYR A 128 -2.78 2.26 -41.13
N CYS A 129 -1.62 1.97 -40.52
CA CYS A 129 -0.63 1.00 -40.99
C CYS A 129 -0.61 -0.28 -40.13
N TYR A 130 -1.05 -0.17 -38.87
CA TYR A 130 -1.01 -1.25 -37.88
C TYR A 130 -2.33 -1.36 -37.12
N MET A 131 -2.83 -2.59 -36.94
CA MET A 131 -3.91 -2.90 -36.00
C MET A 131 -3.34 -3.50 -34.71
N TYR A 132 -3.80 -3.01 -33.56
CA TYR A 132 -3.44 -3.50 -32.23
C TYR A 132 -4.69 -3.93 -31.44
N LEU A 133 -4.59 -5.01 -30.67
CA LEU A 133 -5.65 -5.51 -29.79
C LEU A 133 -5.09 -6.18 -28.54
N SER A 134 -5.94 -6.35 -27.52
CA SER A 134 -5.64 -7.10 -26.30
C SER A 134 -6.58 -8.31 -26.16
N THR A 135 -6.05 -9.48 -25.80
CA THR A 135 -6.79 -10.74 -25.74
C THR A 135 -6.32 -11.58 -24.55
N ARG A 136 -7.27 -12.15 -23.79
CA ARG A 136 -7.00 -13.21 -22.80
C ARG A 136 -7.25 -14.57 -23.44
N GLU A 137 -8.49 -14.73 -23.93
CA GLU A 137 -9.01 -15.90 -24.64
C GLU A 137 -9.10 -15.65 -26.15
N CYS A 138 -9.24 -16.72 -26.93
CA CYS A 138 -9.24 -16.71 -28.41
C CYS A 138 -7.91 -16.27 -29.06
N GLN A 139 -6.78 -16.31 -28.33
CA GLN A 139 -5.45 -15.97 -28.86
C GLN A 139 -5.10 -16.69 -30.18
N GLY A 140 -5.48 -17.97 -30.32
CA GLY A 140 -5.26 -18.78 -31.53
C GLY A 140 -6.10 -18.37 -32.74
N PHE A 141 -7.25 -17.72 -32.53
CA PHE A 141 -8.04 -17.12 -33.62
C PHE A 141 -7.30 -15.91 -34.22
N TYR A 142 -6.89 -14.96 -33.38
CA TYR A 142 -6.17 -13.77 -33.84
C TYR A 142 -4.84 -14.10 -34.54
N SER A 143 -4.13 -15.13 -34.07
CA SER A 143 -2.92 -15.61 -34.77
C SER A 143 -3.20 -16.31 -36.10
N ARG A 144 -4.39 -16.90 -36.31
CA ARG A 144 -4.84 -17.37 -37.65
C ARG A 144 -5.27 -16.25 -38.59
N CYS A 145 -5.71 -15.10 -38.08
CA CYS A 145 -5.87 -13.88 -38.88
C CYS A 145 -4.51 -13.31 -39.31
N GLY A 146 -3.50 -13.39 -38.42
CA GLY A 146 -2.12 -12.96 -38.68
C GLY A 146 -1.52 -12.05 -37.62
N TYR A 147 -2.21 -11.88 -36.48
CA TYR A 147 -1.73 -11.04 -35.37
C TYR A 147 -0.60 -11.74 -34.60
N LYS A 148 0.53 -11.05 -34.49
CA LYS A 148 1.72 -11.46 -33.72
C LYS A 148 1.63 -10.92 -32.29
N CYS A 149 2.15 -11.64 -31.31
CA CYS A 149 2.26 -11.12 -29.95
C CYS A 149 3.23 -9.94 -29.89
N CYS A 150 2.93 -8.94 -29.07
CA CYS A 150 3.80 -7.79 -28.80
C CYS A 150 3.78 -7.43 -27.31
N LYS A 151 4.57 -6.43 -26.91
CA LYS A 151 4.45 -5.84 -25.57
C LYS A 151 3.10 -5.10 -25.46
N PRO A 152 2.43 -5.09 -24.28
CA PRO A 152 1.22 -4.31 -24.08
C PRO A 152 1.47 -2.81 -24.29
N LEU A 153 0.77 -2.22 -25.26
CA LEU A 153 0.70 -0.77 -25.42
C LEU A 153 -0.28 -0.18 -24.40
N LEU A 154 -0.02 1.06 -24.00
CA LEU A 154 -0.72 1.76 -22.94
C LEU A 154 -2.03 2.36 -23.48
N THR A 155 -3.07 1.52 -23.56
CA THR A 155 -4.36 1.87 -24.16
C THR A 155 -5.22 2.72 -23.24
N VAL A 156 -5.16 4.04 -23.40
CA VAL A 156 -6.25 4.91 -22.95
C VAL A 156 -7.43 4.65 -23.88
N GLY A 157 -8.55 4.16 -23.34
CA GLY A 157 -9.74 3.83 -24.12
C GLY A 157 -10.45 5.05 -24.72
N SER A 158 -11.63 4.83 -25.30
CA SER A 158 -12.46 5.86 -25.98
C SER A 158 -12.86 7.13 -25.19
N SER A 159 -12.49 7.27 -23.91
CA SER A 159 -12.57 8.54 -23.15
C SER A 159 -11.27 9.37 -23.18
N GLY A 160 -10.19 8.86 -23.75
CA GLY A 160 -8.84 9.48 -23.71
C GLY A 160 -8.69 10.77 -24.51
N MET A 161 -9.61 11.07 -25.43
CA MET A 161 -9.57 12.29 -26.26
C MET A 161 -9.80 13.59 -25.46
N LEU A 162 -10.25 13.49 -24.21
CA LEU A 162 -10.36 14.64 -23.28
C LEU A 162 -8.99 15.13 -22.76
N PHE A 163 -7.89 14.42 -23.03
CA PHE A 163 -6.58 14.68 -22.42
C PHE A 163 -5.46 14.86 -23.46
N ASN A 164 -5.57 15.93 -24.26
CA ASN A 164 -4.52 16.33 -25.20
C ASN A 164 -3.29 16.98 -24.53
N ASP A 165 -3.38 17.37 -23.25
CA ASP A 165 -2.27 17.93 -22.47
C ASP A 165 -1.18 16.87 -22.17
N GLU A 166 0.06 17.17 -22.56
CA GLU A 166 1.26 16.35 -22.31
C GLU A 166 1.47 15.96 -20.84
N ARG A 167 1.11 16.84 -19.90
CA ARG A 167 1.23 16.61 -18.46
C ARG A 167 0.30 15.48 -18.00
N VAL A 168 -0.90 15.39 -18.59
CA VAL A 168 -1.87 14.33 -18.27
C VAL A 168 -1.47 13.01 -18.94
N LYS A 169 -0.89 13.06 -20.16
CA LYS A 169 -0.29 11.86 -20.79
C LYS A 169 0.81 11.26 -19.91
N PHE A 170 1.67 12.10 -19.32
CA PHE A 170 2.71 11.67 -18.39
C PHE A 170 2.12 11.03 -17.10
N LEU A 171 1.11 11.65 -16.49
CA LEU A 171 0.47 11.13 -15.28
C LEU A 171 -0.27 9.80 -15.51
N LEU A 172 -1.04 9.68 -16.60
CA LEU A 172 -1.74 8.45 -16.97
C LEU A 172 -0.77 7.31 -17.35
N SER A 173 0.44 7.63 -17.82
CA SER A 173 1.46 6.60 -18.10
C SER A 173 1.91 5.84 -16.84
N LYS A 174 1.91 6.50 -15.67
CA LYS A 174 2.31 5.88 -14.39
C LYS A 174 1.20 5.01 -13.79
N SER A 175 -0.04 5.50 -13.74
CA SER A 175 -1.16 4.73 -13.15
C SER A 175 -1.52 3.48 -13.95
N ALA A 176 -1.42 3.53 -15.28
CA ALA A 176 -1.65 2.35 -16.12
C ALA A 176 -0.55 1.28 -16.00
N GLN A 177 0.68 1.64 -15.60
CA GLN A 177 1.74 0.65 -15.35
C GLN A 177 1.45 -0.19 -14.09
N GLN A 178 0.90 0.39 -13.02
CA GLN A 178 0.50 -0.36 -11.82
C GLN A 178 -0.61 -1.39 -12.14
N GLN A 179 -1.57 -1.05 -13.00
CA GLN A 179 -2.65 -1.99 -13.39
C GLN A 179 -2.18 -3.18 -14.24
N GLN A 180 -0.98 -3.17 -14.83
CA GLN A 180 -0.47 -4.30 -15.63
C GLN A 180 -0.04 -5.51 -14.79
N GLN A 181 0.18 -5.38 -13.47
CA GLN A 181 0.70 -6.48 -12.65
C GLN A 181 -0.34 -7.51 -12.17
N GLN A 182 -1.65 -7.24 -12.26
CA GLN A 182 -2.66 -8.15 -11.67
C GLN A 182 -3.42 -9.07 -12.65
N GLN A 183 -3.36 -8.89 -14.00
CA GLN A 183 -4.11 -9.75 -14.93
C GLN A 183 -3.35 -10.15 -16.20
N LYS A 184 -3.37 -11.45 -16.53
CA LYS A 184 -2.71 -12.09 -17.69
C LYS A 184 -3.39 -11.75 -19.04
N CYS A 185 -3.21 -10.51 -19.50
CA CYS A 185 -3.57 -10.09 -20.86
C CYS A 185 -2.43 -10.36 -21.86
N VAL A 186 -2.74 -10.84 -23.07
CA VAL A 186 -1.78 -10.97 -24.17
C VAL A 186 -2.10 -9.94 -25.26
N ALA A 187 -1.18 -9.00 -25.45
CA ALA A 187 -1.28 -7.97 -26.48
C ALA A 187 -0.83 -8.50 -27.85
N LYS A 188 -1.51 -8.09 -28.93
CA LYS A 188 -1.16 -8.51 -30.29
C LYS A 188 -1.26 -7.37 -31.31
N VAL A 189 -0.41 -7.40 -32.33
CA VAL A 189 -0.34 -6.43 -33.43
C VAL A 189 -0.27 -7.12 -34.80
N ARG A 190 -0.83 -6.50 -35.84
CA ARG A 190 -0.77 -6.93 -37.24
C ARG A 190 -0.50 -5.73 -38.14
N THR A 191 0.43 -5.87 -39.09
CA THR A 191 0.60 -4.90 -40.19
C THR A 191 -0.57 -5.03 -41.16
N ILE A 192 -1.21 -3.91 -41.48
CA ILE A 192 -2.38 -3.85 -42.35
C ILE A 192 -1.93 -4.07 -43.80
N ARG A 193 -2.65 -4.93 -44.54
CA ARG A 193 -2.31 -5.27 -45.94
C ARG A 193 -2.72 -4.13 -46.87
N GLY A 194 -1.79 -3.62 -47.66
CA GLY A 194 -2.05 -2.56 -48.65
C GLY A 194 -2.06 -1.13 -48.09
N ALA A 195 -1.67 -0.91 -46.84
CA ALA A 195 -1.54 0.45 -46.29
C ALA A 195 -0.34 1.22 -46.93
N PRO A 196 -0.51 2.49 -47.32
CA PRO A 196 0.54 3.29 -47.94
C PRO A 196 1.56 3.77 -46.89
N CYS A 197 2.68 3.07 -46.73
CA CYS A 197 3.56 3.24 -45.58
C CYS A 197 5.06 3.06 -45.88
N ASN A 198 5.85 4.14 -45.74
CA ASN A 198 7.32 4.12 -45.61
C ASN A 198 7.78 4.39 -44.16
N SER A 199 6.87 4.37 -43.18
CA SER A 199 7.19 4.60 -41.76
C SER A 199 7.87 3.38 -41.11
N PRO A 200 8.62 3.52 -39.99
CA PRO A 200 9.32 2.40 -39.38
C PRO A 200 8.40 1.22 -38.99
N GLY A 201 9.00 0.03 -38.99
CA GLY A 201 8.34 -1.25 -38.74
C GLY A 201 7.66 -1.36 -37.35
N PRO A 202 6.83 -2.40 -37.15
CA PRO A 202 6.15 -2.61 -35.86
C PRO A 202 7.20 -2.83 -34.76
N ILE A 203 7.01 -2.19 -33.60
CA ILE A 203 8.01 -2.09 -32.52
C ILE A 203 8.61 -3.48 -32.19
N PRO A 204 9.92 -3.68 -32.42
CA PRO A 204 10.50 -5.02 -32.38
C PRO A 204 10.75 -5.50 -30.94
N PHE A 205 10.18 -6.65 -30.58
CA PHE A 205 11.01 -7.86 -30.46
C PHE A 205 10.20 -9.16 -30.56
N THR A 206 10.92 -10.27 -30.67
CA THR A 206 10.41 -11.63 -30.90
C THR A 206 9.52 -12.17 -29.78
N MET A 207 8.57 -13.04 -30.15
CA MET A 207 8.01 -14.03 -29.24
C MET A 207 8.59 -15.41 -29.59
N GLN A 208 9.09 -16.13 -28.59
CA GLN A 208 9.43 -17.55 -28.76
C GLN A 208 8.15 -18.37 -28.96
N CYS A 209 8.10 -19.18 -30.01
CA CYS A 209 7.04 -20.17 -30.15
C CYS A 209 7.39 -21.41 -29.32
N LYS A 210 6.55 -21.80 -28.37
CA LYS A 210 6.65 -23.14 -27.76
C LYS A 210 6.18 -24.18 -28.77
N ILE A 211 7.13 -24.86 -29.41
CA ILE A 211 6.91 -26.21 -29.93
C ILE A 211 7.19 -27.22 -28.80
N SER A 212 6.55 -28.38 -28.87
CA SER A 212 6.50 -29.41 -27.83
C SER A 212 7.86 -29.97 -27.43
N VAL A 213 7.90 -30.55 -26.22
CA VAL A 213 9.02 -31.34 -25.69
C VAL A 213 9.37 -32.50 -26.63
N ILE A 214 10.66 -32.65 -26.93
CA ILE A 214 11.28 -33.94 -27.26
C ILE A 214 12.09 -34.33 -26.01
N PRO A 215 11.95 -35.55 -25.47
CA PRO A 215 12.63 -35.94 -24.24
C PRO A 215 14.14 -36.08 -24.43
N CYS A 216 14.91 -35.71 -23.41
CA CYS A 216 16.34 -35.98 -23.38
C CYS A 216 16.60 -37.48 -23.21
N PHE A 217 17.43 -38.07 -24.07
CA PHE A 217 18.03 -39.37 -23.78
C PHE A 217 19.09 -39.25 -22.67
N PRO A 218 19.23 -40.25 -21.79
CA PRO A 218 20.19 -40.21 -20.68
C PRO A 218 21.64 -40.39 -21.15
N VAL A 219 22.58 -39.86 -20.36
CA VAL A 219 24.03 -39.90 -20.63
C VAL A 219 24.62 -41.27 -20.24
N SER A 220 24.14 -42.34 -20.87
CA SER A 220 24.55 -43.73 -20.60
C SER A 220 24.85 -44.56 -21.85
N MET A 221 24.68 -44.01 -23.06
CA MET A 221 24.77 -44.77 -24.33
C MET A 221 25.93 -44.38 -25.26
N VAL A 222 27.02 -43.81 -24.71
CA VAL A 222 28.27 -43.54 -25.47
C VAL A 222 29.39 -44.52 -25.11
N LYS A 223 29.27 -45.27 -24.00
CA LYS A 223 30.29 -46.20 -23.49
C LYS A 223 30.00 -47.68 -23.79
N ARG A 224 29.33 -47.99 -24.91
CA ARG A 224 29.04 -49.37 -25.36
C ARG A 224 29.22 -49.62 -26.88
N ILE A 225 29.74 -48.67 -27.64
CA ILE A 225 30.06 -48.85 -29.07
C ILE A 225 31.59 -48.88 -29.31
N SER A 226 32.39 -48.56 -28.29
CA SER A 226 33.87 -48.64 -28.34
C SER A 226 34.45 -50.00 -27.92
N GLU A 227 33.62 -50.94 -27.46
CA GLU A 227 34.09 -52.23 -26.89
C GLU A 227 33.80 -53.43 -27.83
N ASP A 228 32.67 -53.44 -28.55
CA ASP A 228 32.27 -54.56 -29.43
C ASP A 228 33.05 -54.65 -30.77
N VAL A 229 33.86 -53.64 -31.14
CA VAL A 229 34.65 -53.65 -32.39
C VAL A 229 36.04 -54.29 -32.19
N ALA A 230 36.43 -54.60 -30.95
CA ALA A 230 37.73 -55.20 -30.64
C ALA A 230 37.77 -56.74 -30.79
N SER A 231 36.62 -57.40 -30.94
CA SER A 231 36.46 -58.86 -30.75
C SER A 231 35.94 -59.63 -31.97
N SER A 232 36.41 -59.32 -33.18
CA SER A 232 36.23 -60.18 -34.36
C SER A 232 37.32 -59.98 -35.42
N ALA A 233 38.39 -60.78 -35.34
CA ALA A 233 39.55 -60.72 -36.25
C ALA A 233 40.05 -62.13 -36.63
N THR A 234 39.24 -62.90 -37.35
CA THR A 234 39.59 -64.27 -37.81
C THR A 234 38.98 -64.61 -39.18
N PHE A 235 39.84 -64.86 -40.18
CA PHE A 235 39.53 -65.36 -41.55
C PHE A 235 38.61 -64.48 -42.42
N GLY A 236 38.75 -64.40 -43.75
CA GLY A 236 39.73 -65.01 -44.67
C GLY A 236 39.84 -64.23 -46.00
N LYS A 237 40.77 -64.64 -46.88
CA LYS A 237 41.17 -63.90 -48.11
C LYS A 237 40.02 -63.55 -49.08
N GLN A 238 39.85 -62.27 -49.44
CA GLN A 238 40.03 -61.80 -50.84
C GLN A 238 40.18 -60.26 -50.98
N GLU A 239 40.82 -59.85 -52.08
CA GLU A 239 40.76 -58.56 -52.79
C GLU A 239 40.88 -57.19 -52.06
N ARG A 240 42.15 -56.79 -51.89
CA ARG A 240 42.80 -55.47 -52.17
C ARG A 240 42.13 -54.11 -51.83
N ASN A 241 40.82 -53.91 -51.93
CA ASN A 241 40.22 -52.56 -51.76
C ASN A 241 40.21 -52.06 -50.30
N GLY A 242 40.15 -52.96 -49.31
CA GLY A 242 40.05 -52.57 -47.89
C GLY A 242 41.23 -51.76 -47.34
N ARG A 243 42.45 -51.91 -47.89
CA ARG A 243 43.64 -51.20 -47.37
C ARG A 243 43.56 -49.68 -47.55
N LEU A 244 43.00 -49.19 -48.66
CA LEU A 244 42.88 -47.75 -48.89
C LEU A 244 41.86 -47.13 -47.92
N THR A 245 40.72 -47.80 -47.72
CA THR A 245 39.66 -47.37 -46.79
C THR A 245 40.12 -47.34 -45.34
N VAL A 246 40.87 -48.35 -44.88
CA VAL A 246 41.41 -48.38 -43.50
C VAL A 246 42.47 -47.30 -43.30
N ILE A 247 43.35 -47.05 -44.28
CA ILE A 247 44.35 -45.97 -44.18
C ILE A 247 43.67 -44.59 -44.19
N LEU A 248 42.66 -44.37 -45.03
CA LEU A 248 41.86 -43.14 -45.03
C LEU A 248 41.07 -42.96 -43.72
N ALA A 249 40.49 -44.03 -43.17
CA ALA A 249 39.78 -44.00 -41.89
C ALA A 249 40.73 -43.67 -40.72
N PHE A 250 41.91 -44.28 -40.66
CA PHE A 250 42.93 -43.95 -39.64
C PHE A 250 43.51 -42.55 -39.83
N ALA A 251 43.75 -42.09 -41.07
CA ALA A 251 44.19 -40.73 -41.33
C ALA A 251 43.13 -39.70 -40.91
N CYS A 252 41.84 -40.00 -41.14
CA CYS A 252 40.72 -39.14 -40.72
C CYS A 252 40.53 -39.15 -39.19
N LEU A 253 40.53 -40.33 -38.55
CA LEU A 253 40.43 -40.47 -37.10
C LEU A 253 41.62 -39.82 -36.38
N LYS A 254 42.85 -39.96 -36.89
CA LYS A 254 44.02 -39.29 -36.33
C LYS A 254 43.93 -37.76 -36.52
N LYS A 255 43.55 -37.27 -37.70
CA LYS A 255 43.34 -35.84 -37.96
C LYS A 255 42.18 -35.24 -37.14
N THR A 256 41.21 -36.06 -36.73
CA THR A 256 40.13 -35.68 -35.79
C THR A 256 40.59 -35.74 -34.33
N GLY A 257 41.38 -36.73 -33.94
CA GLY A 257 41.99 -36.86 -32.61
C GLY A 257 42.99 -35.75 -32.32
N ASP A 258 43.86 -35.43 -33.27
CA ASP A 258 44.81 -34.31 -33.21
C ASP A 258 44.05 -32.96 -33.15
N ARG A 259 42.89 -32.83 -33.82
CA ARG A 259 41.99 -31.67 -33.67
C ARG A 259 41.40 -31.57 -32.27
N LEU A 260 40.99 -32.67 -31.66
CA LEU A 260 40.42 -32.70 -30.30
C LEU A 260 41.49 -32.45 -29.21
N GLN A 261 42.68 -33.04 -29.31
CA GLN A 261 43.77 -32.82 -28.35
C GLN A 261 44.34 -31.39 -28.40
N ASN A 262 44.31 -30.73 -29.56
CA ASN A 262 44.65 -29.30 -29.66
C ASN A 262 43.53 -28.40 -29.11
N PHE A 263 42.27 -28.87 -29.05
CA PHE A 263 41.16 -28.16 -28.42
C PHE A 263 41.26 -28.18 -26.88
N GLU A 264 41.64 -29.31 -26.27
CA GLU A 264 41.77 -29.41 -24.81
C GLU A 264 42.98 -28.62 -24.25
N LYS A 265 44.03 -28.40 -25.04
CA LYS A 265 45.23 -27.67 -24.61
C LYS A 265 45.12 -26.14 -24.71
N ASN A 266 44.23 -25.62 -25.56
CA ASN A 266 44.11 -24.19 -25.84
C ASN A 266 42.80 -23.60 -25.32
N LYS A 267 42.57 -23.64 -24.00
CA LYS A 267 41.51 -22.84 -23.38
C LYS A 267 41.91 -21.36 -23.37
N MET A 268 41.06 -20.52 -23.94
CA MET A 268 41.18 -19.06 -23.92
C MET A 268 41.33 -18.53 -22.48
N VAL A 269 42.36 -17.69 -22.25
CA VAL A 269 42.58 -17.04 -20.94
C VAL A 269 41.61 -15.87 -20.78
N ALA A 270 40.50 -16.09 -20.08
CA ALA A 270 39.52 -15.04 -19.80
C ALA A 270 39.93 -14.20 -18.58
N ARG A 271 40.31 -12.92 -18.79
CA ARG A 271 40.45 -11.91 -17.73
C ARG A 271 39.18 -11.07 -17.66
N LEU A 272 38.45 -11.12 -16.54
CA LEU A 272 37.21 -10.37 -16.33
C LEU A 272 37.41 -9.18 -15.38
N LEU A 273 36.58 -8.16 -15.56
CA LEU A 273 36.54 -6.91 -14.81
C LEU A 273 35.53 -7.01 -13.66
N GLY A 274 35.96 -6.69 -12.45
CA GLY A 274 35.08 -6.42 -11.31
C GLY A 274 35.12 -4.94 -10.94
N ALA A 275 33.97 -4.31 -10.75
CA ALA A 275 33.88 -2.89 -10.39
C ALA A 275 34.31 -2.66 -8.93
N PRO A 276 34.95 -1.51 -8.60
CA PRO A 276 35.32 -1.17 -7.24
C PRO A 276 34.09 -0.89 -6.36
N LEU A 277 34.22 -1.11 -5.05
CA LEU A 277 33.21 -0.72 -4.06
C LEU A 277 33.39 0.74 -3.65
N LYS A 278 32.27 1.44 -3.43
CA LYS A 278 32.23 2.73 -2.71
C LYS A 278 32.63 2.49 -1.25
N LYS A 279 33.34 3.46 -0.67
CA LYS A 279 33.83 3.42 0.72
C LYS A 279 32.96 4.36 1.57
N SER A 280 32.36 3.87 2.66
CA SER A 280 31.63 4.68 3.64
C SER A 280 32.43 4.86 4.93
N TYR A 281 31.90 5.67 5.84
CA TYR A 281 32.41 5.91 7.19
C TYR A 281 31.35 5.51 8.21
N GLU A 282 31.76 5.27 9.46
CA GLU A 282 30.86 5.08 10.58
C GLU A 282 30.04 6.37 10.85
N VAL A 283 28.78 6.20 11.26
CA VAL A 283 27.84 7.29 11.59
C VAL A 283 26.98 6.86 12.77
N ASP A 284 26.56 7.79 13.63
CA ASP A 284 25.57 7.45 14.65
C ASP A 284 24.17 7.29 14.03
N LEU A 285 23.69 6.05 14.06
CA LEU A 285 22.30 5.66 13.82
C LEU A 285 21.56 5.38 15.13
N GLY A 286 22.29 5.02 16.19
CA GLY A 286 21.74 4.52 17.43
C GLY A 286 21.02 5.60 18.22
N GLY A 287 21.59 6.80 18.33
CA GLY A 287 20.94 7.96 18.92
C GLY A 287 19.66 8.34 18.18
N PRO A 288 19.73 8.74 16.89
CA PRO A 288 18.56 9.16 16.12
C PRO A 288 17.42 8.14 16.08
N LEU A 289 17.72 6.84 15.88
CA LEU A 289 16.68 5.81 15.82
C LEU A 289 16.02 5.59 17.19
N ARG A 290 16.78 5.55 18.30
CA ARG A 290 16.20 5.41 19.65
C ARG A 290 15.32 6.61 20.01
N SER A 291 15.76 7.84 19.74
CA SER A 291 14.97 9.05 19.99
C SER A 291 13.68 9.09 19.18
N TYR A 292 13.71 8.62 17.92
CA TYR A 292 12.51 8.52 17.10
C TYR A 292 11.53 7.45 17.59
N ILE A 293 12.02 6.25 17.93
CA ILE A 293 11.20 5.16 18.49
C ILE A 293 10.54 5.62 19.79
N ALA A 294 11.32 6.21 20.71
CA ALA A 294 10.82 6.67 22.01
C ALA A 294 9.84 7.86 21.93
N SER A 295 9.81 8.61 20.83
CA SER A 295 8.85 9.70 20.60
C SER A 295 7.65 9.32 19.72
N SER A 296 7.76 8.23 18.95
CA SER A 296 6.73 7.83 17.96
C SER A 296 5.99 6.54 18.31
N TYR A 297 6.60 5.64 19.09
CA TYR A 297 6.09 4.28 19.33
C TYR A 297 6.03 3.89 20.82
N SER A 298 6.22 4.85 21.74
CA SER A 298 6.14 4.58 23.19
C SER A 298 4.72 4.24 23.64
N THR A 299 4.48 2.94 23.85
CA THR A 299 3.34 2.36 24.57
C THR A 299 3.86 1.34 25.58
N GLU A 300 3.05 0.98 26.58
CA GLU A 300 3.46 0.04 27.64
C GLU A 300 3.87 -1.35 27.09
N ASP A 301 3.25 -1.78 25.98
CA ASP A 301 3.53 -3.04 25.30
C ASP A 301 4.75 -3.03 24.35
N CYS A 302 5.31 -1.84 24.05
CA CYS A 302 6.41 -1.69 23.09
C CYS A 302 7.74 -1.41 23.81
N PRO A 303 8.48 -2.44 24.28
CA PRO A 303 9.79 -2.24 24.89
C PRO A 303 10.73 -1.56 23.89
N THR A 304 11.58 -0.66 24.41
CA THR A 304 12.46 0.15 23.55
C THR A 304 13.40 -0.75 22.76
N ASP A 305 13.30 -0.72 21.43
CA ASP A 305 13.93 -1.65 20.46
C ASP A 305 15.47 -1.54 20.35
N SER A 306 16.14 -1.17 21.44
CA SER A 306 17.58 -0.94 21.55
C SER A 306 18.42 -2.13 21.10
N ALA A 307 17.93 -3.37 21.25
CA ALA A 307 18.59 -4.57 20.74
C ALA A 307 18.57 -4.61 19.19
N ALA A 308 17.41 -4.37 18.58
CA ALA A 308 17.25 -4.28 17.12
C ALA A 308 18.06 -3.10 16.53
N VAL A 309 18.01 -1.94 17.17
CA VAL A 309 18.82 -0.76 16.78
C VAL A 309 20.33 -1.06 16.86
N ASN A 310 20.80 -1.71 17.93
CA ASN A 310 22.22 -2.05 18.08
C ASN A 310 22.67 -3.10 17.03
N GLU A 311 21.87 -4.14 16.76
CA GLU A 311 22.16 -5.10 15.70
C GLU A 311 22.15 -4.44 14.31
N PHE A 312 21.23 -3.51 14.05
CA PHE A 312 21.18 -2.77 12.78
C PHE A 312 22.41 -1.87 12.58
N CYS A 313 22.85 -1.15 13.61
CA CYS A 313 24.11 -0.39 13.58
C CYS A 313 25.31 -1.31 13.32
N ARG A 314 25.38 -2.45 14.02
CA ARG A 314 26.44 -3.47 13.85
C ARG A 314 26.42 -4.10 12.46
N LEU A 315 25.25 -4.25 11.85
CA LEU A 315 25.08 -4.77 10.49
C LEU A 315 25.55 -3.74 9.46
N ARG A 316 25.19 -2.46 9.61
CA ARG A 316 25.71 -1.37 8.76
C ARG A 316 27.23 -1.36 8.74
N ASN A 317 27.86 -1.31 9.91
CA ASN A 317 29.31 -1.17 10.00
C ASN A 317 30.03 -2.34 9.30
N LYS A 318 29.50 -3.57 9.43
CA LYS A 318 30.02 -4.74 8.70
C LYS A 318 29.76 -4.72 7.19
N ALA A 319 28.72 -4.02 6.71
CA ALA A 319 28.36 -3.94 5.29
C ALA A 319 28.99 -2.74 4.55
N CYS A 320 29.28 -1.64 5.26
CA CYS A 320 29.62 -0.35 4.63
C CYS A 320 31.03 0.17 4.97
N CYS A 321 31.63 -0.31 6.06
CA CYS A 321 32.88 0.24 6.63
C CYS A 321 34.03 -0.77 6.69
N VAL A 322 33.79 -2.05 6.40
CA VAL A 322 34.78 -3.14 6.39
C VAL A 322 35.17 -3.48 4.95
N GLN A 323 36.40 -3.96 4.73
CA GLN A 323 36.80 -4.52 3.43
C GLN A 323 36.23 -5.94 3.26
N HIS A 324 35.49 -6.15 2.16
CA HIS A 324 34.94 -7.46 1.82
C HIS A 324 35.95 -8.33 1.06
N ASP A 325 35.92 -9.63 1.34
CA ASP A 325 36.57 -10.65 0.51
C ASP A 325 35.75 -10.94 -0.76
N LYS A 326 36.37 -11.57 -1.76
CA LYS A 326 35.73 -11.90 -3.04
C LYS A 326 34.94 -13.22 -2.97
N GLN A 327 34.14 -13.38 -1.93
CA GLN A 327 33.37 -14.60 -1.64
C GLN A 327 31.87 -14.31 -1.49
N GLU A 328 31.02 -15.33 -1.71
CA GLU A 328 29.57 -15.22 -1.51
C GLU A 328 29.19 -14.92 -0.05
N GLY A 329 30.04 -15.26 0.92
CA GLY A 329 29.83 -14.93 2.33
C GLY A 329 29.74 -13.43 2.63
N SER A 330 30.55 -12.60 1.95
CA SER A 330 30.47 -11.15 2.07
C SER A 330 29.25 -10.55 1.38
N LEU A 331 28.73 -11.18 0.31
CA LEU A 331 27.50 -10.74 -0.35
C LEU A 331 26.28 -10.82 0.57
N GLU A 332 26.14 -11.89 1.36
CA GLU A 332 25.03 -12.04 2.32
C GLU A 332 25.04 -10.98 3.44
N ILE A 333 26.18 -10.37 3.78
CA ILE A 333 26.24 -9.24 4.73
C ILE A 333 25.58 -8.00 4.10
N LEU A 334 25.95 -7.68 2.86
CA LEU A 334 25.38 -6.57 2.11
C LEU A 334 23.90 -6.78 1.77
N TYR A 335 23.50 -7.99 1.37
CA TYR A 335 22.10 -8.35 1.12
C TYR A 335 21.23 -8.13 2.36
N ARG A 336 21.63 -8.69 3.53
CA ARG A 336 20.88 -8.50 4.80
C ARG A 336 20.78 -7.03 5.19
N TYR A 337 21.82 -6.23 4.97
CA TYR A 337 21.76 -4.79 5.27
C TYR A 337 20.82 -4.04 4.32
N TYR A 338 20.84 -4.35 3.02
CA TYR A 338 19.91 -3.78 2.04
C TYR A 338 18.45 -4.16 2.33
N ASP A 339 18.16 -5.43 2.57
CA ASP A 339 16.80 -5.90 2.87
C ASP A 339 16.26 -5.25 4.15
N GLN A 340 17.12 -5.04 5.15
CA GLN A 340 16.74 -4.32 6.37
C GLN A 340 16.47 -2.83 6.12
N LEU A 341 17.24 -2.16 5.26
CA LEU A 341 16.97 -0.78 4.82
C LEU A 341 15.67 -0.66 4.01
N VAL A 342 15.21 -1.73 3.35
CA VAL A 342 13.91 -1.79 2.68
C VAL A 342 12.79 -2.03 3.70
N ALA A 343 12.93 -2.97 4.64
CA ALA A 343 11.92 -3.22 5.66
C ALA A 343 11.72 -2.06 6.66
N LEU A 344 12.75 -1.22 6.84
CA LEU A 344 12.68 0.03 7.60
C LEU A 344 11.85 1.14 6.93
N GLU A 345 11.56 1.03 5.64
CA GLU A 345 10.88 2.07 4.87
C GLU A 345 9.43 2.25 5.35
N GLY A 346 9.07 3.48 5.73
CA GLY A 346 7.80 3.79 6.40
C GLY A 346 7.78 3.52 7.91
N LYS A 347 8.55 2.54 8.41
CA LYS A 347 8.67 2.28 9.86
C LYS A 347 9.53 3.33 10.56
N LEU A 348 10.74 3.58 10.07
CA LEU A 348 11.70 4.52 10.62
C LEU A 348 12.24 5.41 9.47
N PRO A 349 11.57 6.54 9.17
CA PRO A 349 11.87 7.36 8.00
C PRO A 349 13.20 8.13 8.15
N LEU A 350 14.27 7.55 7.61
CA LEU A 350 15.61 8.13 7.47
C LEU A 350 15.61 9.34 6.50
N THR A 351 15.09 10.47 6.98
CA THR A 351 14.91 11.73 6.25
C THR A 351 15.50 12.92 7.03
N PRO A 352 15.81 14.06 6.37
CA PRO A 352 16.41 15.22 7.05
C PRO A 352 15.52 15.87 8.13
N SER A 353 14.22 15.60 8.12
CA SER A 353 13.23 16.22 9.00
C SER A 353 12.70 15.30 10.12
N GLN A 354 13.02 14.00 10.09
CA GLN A 354 12.49 13.01 11.05
C GLN A 354 13.59 12.18 11.71
N ILE A 355 14.52 11.60 10.94
CA ILE A 355 15.66 10.84 11.45
C ILE A 355 16.93 11.23 10.66
N PRO A 356 17.54 12.39 10.96
CA PRO A 356 18.61 12.97 10.15
C PRO A 356 19.98 12.30 10.39
N VAL A 357 20.21 11.16 9.73
CA VAL A 357 21.50 10.43 9.77
C VAL A 357 22.39 10.84 8.58
N PRO A 358 23.55 11.49 8.79
CA PRO A 358 24.38 12.04 7.70
C PRO A 358 25.25 10.97 7.01
N PHE A 359 24.64 10.16 6.15
CA PHE A 359 25.32 9.11 5.40
C PHE A 359 26.37 9.68 4.44
N LYS A 360 27.65 9.34 4.66
CA LYS A 360 28.79 9.81 3.85
C LYS A 360 29.40 8.68 3.04
N TRP A 361 29.56 8.89 1.72
CA TRP A 361 30.19 7.95 0.80
C TRP A 361 31.23 8.61 -0.10
N LYS A 362 32.29 7.88 -0.41
CA LYS A 362 33.26 8.22 -1.46
C LYS A 362 32.81 7.69 -2.83
N GLU A 363 33.34 8.30 -3.89
CA GLU A 363 33.28 7.73 -5.24
C GLU A 363 34.07 6.40 -5.31
N ALA A 364 33.59 5.43 -6.08
CA ALA A 364 34.24 4.13 -6.27
C ALA A 364 35.47 4.19 -7.18
N PHE A 365 35.51 5.14 -8.12
CA PHE A 365 36.64 5.35 -9.03
C PHE A 365 37.54 6.46 -8.50
N GLU A 366 38.82 6.17 -8.29
CA GLU A 366 39.79 7.09 -7.66
C GLU A 366 40.33 8.13 -8.66
N ARG A 367 39.43 8.78 -9.40
CA ARG A 367 39.77 9.59 -10.58
C ARG A 367 38.92 10.85 -10.79
N SER A 368 38.44 11.44 -9.70
CA SER A 368 37.88 12.79 -9.77
C SER A 368 38.97 13.84 -10.00
N LEU A 369 39.09 14.30 -11.26
CA LEU A 369 39.82 15.52 -11.62
C LEU A 369 38.92 16.77 -11.60
N PHE A 370 37.59 16.60 -11.60
CA PHE A 370 36.62 17.71 -11.78
C PHE A 370 35.27 17.51 -11.03
N GLY A 371 35.18 16.60 -10.06
CA GLY A 371 33.93 16.25 -9.36
C GLY A 371 34.05 16.06 -7.84
N LYS A 372 32.93 15.84 -7.17
CA LYS A 372 32.85 15.65 -5.71
C LYS A 372 33.35 14.24 -5.30
N ALA A 373 34.60 14.13 -4.83
CA ALA A 373 35.21 12.84 -4.43
C ALA A 373 34.50 12.14 -3.24
N SER A 374 33.66 12.84 -2.50
CA SER A 374 32.71 12.27 -1.53
C SER A 374 31.46 13.14 -1.41
N LEU A 375 30.35 12.54 -1.02
CA LEU A 375 29.06 13.19 -0.82
C LEU A 375 28.45 12.71 0.51
N THR A 376 27.73 13.61 1.21
CA THR A 376 27.04 13.33 2.47
C THR A 376 25.58 13.75 2.36
N ILE A 377 24.63 12.89 2.71
CA ILE A 377 23.18 13.17 2.63
C ILE A 377 22.43 12.50 3.79
N CYS A 378 21.51 13.23 4.43
CA CYS A 378 20.56 12.68 5.39
C CYS A 378 19.38 11.96 4.70
N SER A 379 19.66 10.86 4.00
CA SER A 379 18.63 10.10 3.25
C SER A 379 18.90 8.59 3.25
N GLY A 380 17.94 7.81 3.75
CA GLY A 380 17.97 6.34 3.63
C GLY A 380 17.88 5.84 2.19
N SER A 381 17.27 6.61 1.28
CA SER A 381 17.28 6.30 -0.16
C SER A 381 18.66 6.46 -0.79
N TYR A 382 19.46 7.43 -0.32
CA TYR A 382 20.86 7.56 -0.72
C TYR A 382 21.73 6.42 -0.18
N GLU A 383 21.52 6.00 1.07
CA GLU A 383 22.18 4.83 1.66
C GLU A 383 21.83 3.56 0.85
N LYS A 384 20.55 3.29 0.60
CA LYS A 384 20.09 2.17 -0.24
C LYS A 384 20.74 2.16 -1.62
N ALA A 385 20.85 3.32 -2.29
CA ALA A 385 21.50 3.43 -3.60
C ALA A 385 23.00 3.07 -3.55
N CYS A 386 23.72 3.52 -2.52
CA CYS A 386 25.14 3.21 -2.34
C CYS A 386 25.38 1.74 -1.95
N VAL A 387 24.52 1.16 -1.11
CA VAL A 387 24.57 -0.27 -0.76
C VAL A 387 24.28 -1.15 -1.97
N LEU A 388 23.28 -0.82 -2.79
CA LEU A 388 23.02 -1.51 -4.06
C LEU A 388 24.20 -1.43 -5.03
N PHE A 389 24.86 -0.27 -5.14
CA PHE A 389 26.08 -0.16 -5.94
C PHE A 389 27.17 -1.09 -5.43
N ASN A 390 27.38 -1.17 -4.11
CA ASN A 390 28.35 -2.09 -3.52
C ASN A 390 27.99 -3.57 -3.69
N ILE A 391 26.70 -3.92 -3.65
CA ILE A 391 26.23 -5.26 -4.01
C ILE A 391 26.61 -5.59 -5.46
N ALA A 392 26.27 -4.72 -6.41
CA ALA A 392 26.56 -4.94 -7.83
C ALA A 392 28.07 -5.02 -8.09
N SER A 393 28.86 -4.17 -7.45
CA SER A 393 30.32 -4.19 -7.52
C SER A 393 30.89 -5.49 -6.95
N LEU A 394 30.47 -5.92 -5.75
CA LEU A 394 30.96 -7.15 -5.16
C LEU A 394 30.53 -8.39 -5.95
N GLN A 395 29.29 -8.44 -6.46
CA GLN A 395 28.83 -9.50 -7.37
C GLN A 395 29.76 -9.63 -8.59
N SER A 396 30.16 -8.50 -9.20
CA SER A 396 31.10 -8.52 -10.33
C SER A 396 32.51 -8.97 -9.93
N GLN A 397 32.98 -8.67 -8.71
CA GLN A 397 34.29 -9.13 -8.23
C GLN A 397 34.31 -10.62 -7.87
N VAL A 398 33.23 -11.15 -7.26
CA VAL A 398 33.06 -12.59 -7.00
C VAL A 398 32.98 -13.34 -8.33
N ALA A 399 32.20 -12.82 -9.30
CA ALA A 399 32.06 -13.40 -10.63
C ALA A 399 33.37 -13.40 -11.44
N ALA A 400 34.18 -12.34 -11.34
CA ALA A 400 35.50 -12.25 -11.97
C ALA A 400 36.59 -13.07 -11.26
N ALA A 401 36.32 -13.59 -10.06
CA ALA A 401 37.21 -14.47 -9.31
C ALA A 401 36.90 -15.97 -9.47
N GLN A 402 35.79 -16.31 -10.16
CA GLN A 402 35.43 -17.70 -10.48
C GLN A 402 36.40 -18.31 -11.50
N ARG A 403 36.59 -19.63 -11.44
CA ARG A 403 37.38 -20.36 -12.44
C ARG A 403 36.51 -20.75 -13.63
N PHE A 404 37.04 -20.53 -14.84
CA PHE A 404 36.36 -20.87 -16.09
C PHE A 404 36.67 -22.30 -16.60
N ASP A 405 37.26 -23.14 -15.74
CA ASP A 405 37.43 -24.58 -15.99
C ASP A 405 36.34 -25.45 -15.35
N ALA A 406 35.69 -24.99 -14.28
CA ALA A 406 34.58 -25.67 -13.61
C ALA A 406 33.21 -25.20 -14.12
N ASP A 407 32.35 -26.15 -14.50
CA ASP A 407 31.06 -25.86 -15.15
C ASP A 407 30.04 -25.18 -14.22
N ASP A 408 30.20 -25.32 -12.90
CA ASP A 408 29.36 -24.71 -11.87
C ASP A 408 29.83 -23.31 -11.45
N GLU A 409 31.14 -23.08 -11.30
CA GLU A 409 31.71 -21.74 -11.09
C GLU A 409 31.38 -20.81 -12.28
N LEU A 410 31.40 -21.36 -13.50
CA LEU A 410 30.98 -20.64 -14.71
C LEU A 410 29.47 -20.30 -14.72
N LYS A 411 28.60 -21.17 -14.18
CA LYS A 411 27.16 -20.86 -13.95
C LYS A 411 27.02 -19.73 -12.93
N LEU A 412 27.80 -19.77 -11.84
CA LEU A 412 27.77 -18.76 -10.77
C LEU A 412 28.24 -17.40 -11.28
N ALA A 413 29.34 -17.33 -12.03
CA ALA A 413 29.80 -16.10 -12.69
C ALA A 413 28.70 -15.52 -13.61
N THR A 414 28.11 -16.35 -14.46
CA THR A 414 27.03 -15.96 -15.38
C THR A 414 25.79 -15.42 -14.64
N LYS A 415 25.43 -16.01 -13.49
CA LYS A 415 24.36 -15.53 -12.60
C LYS A 415 24.71 -14.17 -12.00
N LEU A 416 25.86 -14.07 -11.34
CA LEU A 416 26.28 -12.87 -10.61
C LEU A 416 26.50 -11.66 -11.52
N PHE A 417 27.05 -11.84 -12.72
CA PHE A 417 27.17 -10.76 -13.71
C PHE A 417 25.81 -10.26 -14.20
N GLN A 418 24.82 -11.14 -14.43
CA GLN A 418 23.45 -10.71 -14.78
C GLN A 418 22.75 -9.99 -13.62
N GLN A 419 22.94 -10.43 -12.37
CA GLN A 419 22.41 -9.74 -11.19
C GLN A 419 23.05 -8.35 -11.03
N SER A 420 24.37 -8.26 -11.16
CA SER A 420 25.13 -7.00 -11.11
C SER A 420 24.66 -6.02 -12.20
N ALA A 421 24.53 -6.51 -13.44
CA ALA A 421 23.99 -5.73 -14.56
C ALA A 421 22.57 -5.20 -14.29
N SER A 422 21.73 -6.02 -13.64
CA SER A 422 20.34 -5.68 -13.31
C SER A 422 20.25 -4.60 -12.24
N ILE A 423 21.10 -4.66 -11.22
CA ILE A 423 21.18 -3.65 -10.17
C ILE A 423 21.70 -2.32 -10.72
N TYR A 424 22.74 -2.32 -11.56
CA TYR A 424 23.18 -1.09 -12.22
C TYR A 424 22.12 -0.49 -13.16
N ALA A 425 21.34 -1.32 -13.88
CA ALA A 425 20.21 -0.84 -14.69
C ALA A 425 19.10 -0.21 -13.83
N TYR A 426 18.71 -0.88 -12.74
CA TYR A 426 17.73 -0.35 -11.78
C TYR A 426 18.18 0.98 -11.17
N LEU A 427 19.43 1.07 -10.71
CA LEU A 427 19.99 2.32 -10.20
C LEU A 427 19.94 3.41 -11.27
N LYS A 428 20.37 3.13 -12.50
CA LYS A 428 20.34 4.08 -13.62
C LYS A 428 18.93 4.65 -13.87
N ASP A 429 17.88 3.84 -13.77
CA ASP A 429 16.49 4.29 -13.98
C ASP A 429 15.85 4.98 -12.75
N ASN A 430 16.42 4.82 -11.53
CA ASN A 430 15.82 5.32 -10.27
C ASN A 430 16.66 6.35 -9.49
N ILE A 431 17.96 6.49 -9.75
CA ILE A 431 18.89 7.25 -8.91
C ILE A 431 18.49 8.73 -8.74
N MET A 432 17.93 9.35 -9.78
CA MET A 432 17.45 10.74 -9.75
C MET A 432 16.21 10.95 -8.84
N ALA A 433 15.51 9.88 -8.46
CA ALA A 433 14.44 9.91 -7.47
C ALA A 433 14.95 9.53 -6.06
N MET A 434 15.96 8.66 -5.98
CA MET A 434 16.58 8.25 -4.72
C MET A 434 17.50 9.33 -4.12
N VAL A 435 18.04 10.22 -4.95
CA VAL A 435 18.99 11.28 -4.57
C VAL A 435 18.50 12.62 -5.10
N GLN A 436 18.05 13.49 -4.18
CA GLN A 436 17.44 14.80 -4.51
C GLN A 436 18.43 15.89 -4.94
N GLN A 437 19.72 15.55 -5.07
CA GLN A 437 20.80 16.42 -5.52
C GLN A 437 21.76 15.64 -6.42
N GLU A 438 22.59 16.35 -7.17
CA GLU A 438 23.60 15.76 -8.06
C GLU A 438 24.47 14.70 -7.32
N PRO A 439 24.45 13.42 -7.75
CA PRO A 439 25.19 12.34 -7.10
C PRO A 439 26.67 12.32 -7.51
N THR A 440 27.46 11.42 -6.92
CA THR A 440 28.84 11.17 -7.34
C THR A 440 28.91 10.54 -8.74
N ALA A 441 29.99 10.75 -9.49
CA ALA A 441 30.05 10.40 -10.91
C ALA A 441 29.95 8.88 -11.21
N ASP A 442 30.21 8.03 -10.22
CA ASP A 442 29.97 6.59 -10.26
C ASP A 442 28.47 6.21 -10.25
N LEU A 443 27.62 7.07 -9.67
CA LEU A 443 26.17 6.94 -9.58
C LEU A 443 25.43 7.74 -10.68
N MET A 444 26.13 8.37 -11.62
CA MET A 444 25.46 9.04 -12.76
C MET A 444 24.85 8.01 -13.74
N PRO A 445 23.69 8.30 -14.36
CA PRO A 445 22.98 7.36 -15.24
C PRO A 445 23.85 6.80 -16.38
N GLU A 446 24.73 7.59 -16.97
CA GLU A 446 25.63 7.18 -18.05
C GLU A 446 26.66 6.15 -17.57
N THR A 447 27.22 6.35 -16.37
CA THR A 447 28.17 5.44 -15.73
C THR A 447 27.50 4.13 -15.36
N LEU A 448 26.32 4.20 -14.72
CA LEU A 448 25.52 3.04 -14.32
C LEU A 448 25.02 2.24 -15.54
N GLN A 449 24.56 2.91 -16.61
CA GLN A 449 24.21 2.25 -17.87
C GLN A 449 25.40 1.48 -18.47
N THR A 450 26.61 2.02 -18.32
CA THR A 450 27.83 1.44 -18.89
C THR A 450 28.38 0.30 -18.04
N LEU A 451 28.31 0.42 -16.71
CA LEU A 451 28.53 -0.72 -15.81
C LEU A 451 27.55 -1.85 -16.10
N SER A 452 26.26 -1.55 -16.29
CA SER A 452 25.27 -2.55 -16.69
C SER A 452 25.62 -3.26 -18.01
N MET A 453 26.07 -2.51 -19.03
CA MET A 453 26.53 -3.09 -20.30
C MET A 453 27.80 -3.94 -20.15
N PHE A 454 28.80 -3.51 -19.39
CA PHE A 454 30.00 -4.32 -19.12
C PHE A 454 29.65 -5.63 -18.40
N MET A 455 28.72 -5.62 -17.46
CA MET A 455 28.34 -6.84 -16.74
C MET A 455 27.50 -7.79 -17.62
N LEU A 456 26.61 -7.28 -18.49
CA LEU A 456 25.97 -8.13 -19.51
C LEU A 456 26.98 -8.74 -20.49
N ALA A 457 27.98 -7.96 -20.93
CA ALA A 457 29.04 -8.45 -21.81
C ALA A 457 29.78 -9.64 -21.19
N GLN A 458 30.14 -9.55 -19.92
CA GLN A 458 30.89 -10.61 -19.24
C GLN A 458 30.04 -11.84 -18.88
N ALA A 459 28.74 -11.66 -18.64
CA ALA A 459 27.81 -12.80 -18.60
C ALA A 459 27.70 -13.50 -19.98
N GLN A 460 27.71 -12.74 -21.07
CA GLN A 460 27.68 -13.28 -22.43
C GLN A 460 29.01 -13.95 -22.82
N GLU A 461 30.15 -13.42 -22.36
CA GLU A 461 31.47 -14.05 -22.45
C GLU A 461 31.49 -15.39 -21.68
N ALA A 462 30.93 -15.45 -20.48
CA ALA A 462 30.80 -16.68 -19.71
C ALA A 462 29.88 -17.73 -20.40
N PHE A 463 28.80 -17.29 -21.07
CA PHE A 463 28.00 -18.17 -21.92
C PHE A 463 28.79 -18.70 -23.13
N PHE A 464 29.62 -17.87 -23.78
CA PHE A 464 30.50 -18.29 -24.87
C PHE A 464 31.53 -19.33 -24.40
N LEU A 465 32.23 -19.08 -23.29
CA LEU A 465 33.21 -20.02 -22.71
C LEU A 465 32.59 -21.38 -22.35
N LYS A 466 31.27 -21.42 -22.09
CA LYS A 466 30.51 -22.66 -21.85
C LYS A 466 30.14 -23.42 -23.12
N ALA A 467 29.98 -22.75 -24.26
CA ALA A 467 29.39 -23.28 -25.49
C ALA A 467 30.32 -24.22 -26.31
N SER A 468 31.12 -25.03 -25.60
CA SER A 468 32.24 -25.86 -26.06
C SER A 468 32.00 -26.92 -27.17
N LYS A 469 30.82 -26.98 -27.79
CA LYS A 469 30.41 -28.10 -28.68
C LYS A 469 29.61 -27.71 -29.93
N ASP A 470 29.29 -26.44 -30.15
CA ASP A 470 28.46 -25.99 -31.28
C ASP A 470 29.09 -24.76 -31.97
N PRO A 471 29.76 -24.93 -33.12
CA PRO A 471 30.38 -23.82 -33.87
C PRO A 471 29.40 -22.72 -34.31
N LEU A 472 28.16 -23.10 -34.65
CA LEU A 472 27.12 -22.15 -35.08
C LEU A 472 26.64 -21.31 -33.90
N LEU A 473 26.45 -21.93 -32.73
CA LEU A 473 26.14 -21.18 -31.50
C LEU A 473 27.32 -20.28 -31.08
N LEU A 474 28.57 -20.75 -31.16
CA LEU A 474 29.77 -19.99 -30.77
C LEU A 474 29.87 -18.65 -31.52
N GLN A 475 29.71 -18.64 -32.85
CA GLN A 475 29.76 -17.39 -33.63
C GLN A 475 28.63 -16.40 -33.30
N GLU A 476 27.41 -16.89 -33.04
CA GLU A 476 26.26 -16.03 -32.71
C GLU A 476 26.37 -15.42 -31.31
N LEU A 477 26.96 -16.16 -30.36
CA LEU A 477 27.22 -15.68 -29.01
C LEU A 477 28.34 -14.64 -28.99
N LEU A 478 29.39 -14.82 -29.79
CA LEU A 478 30.53 -13.91 -29.86
C LEU A 478 30.11 -12.49 -30.26
N LEU A 479 29.28 -12.34 -31.29
CA LEU A 479 28.86 -11.04 -31.79
C LEU A 479 27.84 -10.28 -30.92
N SER A 480 27.43 -10.87 -29.80
CA SER A 480 26.61 -10.23 -28.76
C SER A 480 27.37 -9.94 -27.46
N VAL A 481 28.63 -10.37 -27.31
CA VAL A 481 29.52 -9.97 -26.20
C VAL A 481 29.86 -8.47 -26.24
N LEU A 482 29.57 -7.76 -27.33
CA LEU A 482 30.15 -6.44 -27.64
C LEU A 482 29.24 -5.23 -27.30
N PRO A 483 29.47 -4.53 -26.18
CA PRO A 483 29.23 -3.10 -26.08
C PRO A 483 30.53 -2.35 -26.44
N CYS A 484 30.82 -2.19 -27.74
CA CYS A 484 31.95 -1.36 -28.19
C CYS A 484 31.59 0.14 -28.06
N THR A 485 31.29 0.59 -26.84
CA THR A 485 30.95 1.99 -26.53
C THR A 485 32.20 2.86 -26.55
N THR A 486 32.58 3.30 -27.75
CA THR A 486 33.71 4.21 -28.01
C THR A 486 33.54 5.62 -27.43
N LYS A 487 32.36 5.94 -26.89
CA LYS A 487 32.11 7.17 -26.12
C LYS A 487 32.91 7.13 -24.81
N ARG A 488 33.98 7.93 -24.70
CA ARG A 488 34.78 8.07 -23.47
C ARG A 488 33.91 8.59 -22.33
N ILE A 489 33.60 7.74 -21.36
CA ILE A 489 32.98 8.16 -20.10
C ILE A 489 34.09 8.43 -19.09
N LYS A 490 34.17 9.69 -18.64
CA LYS A 490 35.36 10.29 -18.01
C LYS A 490 35.78 9.67 -16.66
N CYS A 491 34.89 8.96 -15.97
CA CYS A 491 35.16 8.38 -14.65
C CYS A 491 35.85 7.00 -14.69
N PHE A 492 35.84 6.28 -15.82
CA PHE A 492 36.43 4.93 -15.89
C PHE A 492 37.97 4.95 -15.92
N PRO A 493 38.65 3.88 -15.47
CA PRO A 493 40.09 3.72 -15.60
C PRO A 493 40.55 3.59 -17.06
N GLU A 494 40.92 4.70 -17.69
CA GLU A 494 41.40 4.77 -19.09
C GLU A 494 42.59 3.84 -19.39
N LYS A 495 43.36 3.46 -18.37
CA LYS A 495 44.58 2.63 -18.51
C LYS A 495 44.35 1.11 -18.41
N GLU A 496 43.14 0.63 -18.08
CA GLU A 496 42.85 -0.81 -17.99
C GLU A 496 41.52 -1.20 -18.64
N TRP A 497 40.42 -0.53 -18.28
CA TRP A 497 39.08 -0.94 -18.72
C TRP A 497 38.86 -0.63 -20.22
N ILE A 498 39.30 0.53 -20.69
CA ILE A 498 39.12 0.95 -22.09
C ILE A 498 40.00 0.13 -23.06
N PRO A 499 41.31 -0.11 -22.78
CA PRO A 499 42.14 -0.97 -23.62
C PRO A 499 41.66 -2.43 -23.65
N LEU A 500 41.31 -3.01 -22.50
CA LEU A 500 40.85 -4.40 -22.43
C LEU A 500 39.52 -4.61 -23.17
N SER A 501 38.52 -3.75 -22.96
CA SER A 501 37.24 -3.84 -23.67
C SER A 501 37.37 -3.54 -25.17
N GLY A 502 38.25 -2.60 -25.55
CA GLY A 502 38.58 -2.32 -26.94
C GLY A 502 39.28 -3.47 -27.66
N GLY A 503 40.18 -4.17 -26.97
CA GLY A 503 40.84 -5.37 -27.48
C GLY A 503 39.88 -6.57 -27.60
N LYS A 504 39.12 -6.87 -26.54
CA LYS A 504 38.07 -7.91 -26.56
C LYS A 504 37.02 -7.68 -27.64
N CYS A 505 36.61 -6.43 -27.87
CA CYS A 505 35.70 -6.03 -28.95
C CYS A 505 36.20 -6.57 -30.31
N PHE A 506 37.47 -6.31 -30.67
CA PHE A 506 38.02 -6.83 -31.92
C PHE A 506 38.28 -8.34 -31.90
N ALA A 507 38.83 -8.89 -30.82
CA ALA A 507 39.16 -10.32 -30.74
C ALA A 507 37.91 -11.24 -30.84
N PHE A 508 36.79 -10.87 -30.19
CA PHE A 508 35.55 -11.63 -30.33
C PHE A 508 34.90 -11.45 -31.71
N GLN A 509 35.09 -10.30 -32.36
CA GLN A 509 34.67 -10.12 -33.76
C GLN A 509 35.51 -10.97 -34.72
N ALA A 510 36.83 -11.08 -34.51
CA ALA A 510 37.72 -11.97 -35.26
C ALA A 510 37.31 -13.43 -35.10
N LEU A 511 37.13 -13.89 -33.85
CA LEU A 511 36.70 -15.26 -33.55
C LEU A 511 35.37 -15.60 -34.22
N ALA A 512 34.41 -14.67 -34.29
CA ALA A 512 33.13 -14.91 -34.97
C ALA A 512 33.31 -15.11 -36.49
N GLN A 513 34.17 -14.32 -37.13
CA GLN A 513 34.49 -14.50 -38.56
C GLN A 513 35.26 -15.80 -38.81
N TYR A 514 36.16 -16.19 -37.90
CA TYR A 514 36.85 -17.48 -37.95
C TYR A 514 35.89 -18.68 -37.84
N TYR A 515 34.98 -18.69 -36.87
CA TYR A 515 33.99 -19.78 -36.78
C TYR A 515 33.08 -19.84 -38.01
N GLN A 516 32.68 -18.68 -38.56
CA GLN A 516 31.89 -18.63 -39.81
C GLN A 516 32.70 -19.08 -41.04
N SER A 517 34.03 -18.84 -41.08
CA SER A 517 34.88 -19.33 -42.16
C SER A 517 35.03 -20.85 -42.12
N LEU A 518 34.99 -21.49 -40.94
CA LEU A 518 34.93 -22.95 -40.83
C LEU A 518 33.61 -23.50 -41.41
N MET A 519 32.48 -22.81 -41.21
CA MET A 519 31.21 -23.21 -41.84
C MET A 519 31.22 -23.03 -43.36
N ALA A 520 31.86 -21.97 -43.87
CA ALA A 520 32.09 -21.78 -45.31
C ALA A 520 32.98 -22.91 -45.88
N LYS A 521 34.06 -23.28 -45.17
CA LYS A 521 34.93 -24.40 -45.52
C LYS A 521 34.19 -25.74 -45.60
N GLU A 522 33.33 -26.04 -44.61
CA GLU A 522 32.50 -27.26 -44.62
C GLU A 522 31.46 -27.24 -45.76
N SER A 523 30.94 -26.07 -46.10
CA SER A 523 30.08 -25.83 -47.27
C SER A 523 30.84 -25.81 -48.62
N LYS A 524 32.17 -25.86 -48.58
CA LYS A 524 33.11 -25.73 -49.71
C LYS A 524 33.10 -24.37 -50.43
N ASP A 525 32.62 -23.31 -49.78
CA ASP A 525 32.75 -21.95 -50.27
C ASP A 525 34.14 -21.39 -49.90
N VAL A 526 35.12 -21.67 -50.76
CA VAL A 526 36.52 -21.25 -50.56
C VAL A 526 36.68 -19.73 -50.65
N GLY A 527 35.83 -19.07 -51.45
CA GLY A 527 35.80 -17.61 -51.57
C GLY A 527 35.37 -16.96 -50.25
N GLU A 528 34.22 -17.35 -49.70
CA GLU A 528 33.74 -16.84 -48.42
C GLU A 528 34.66 -17.26 -47.25
N GLU A 529 35.20 -18.48 -47.25
CA GLU A 529 36.22 -18.89 -46.27
C GLU A 529 37.37 -17.88 -46.24
N LEU A 530 37.95 -17.55 -47.40
CA LEU A 530 39.10 -16.66 -47.49
C LEU A 530 38.79 -15.22 -47.11
N ALA A 531 37.66 -14.68 -47.58
CA ALA A 531 37.23 -13.33 -47.24
C ALA A 531 37.06 -13.14 -45.73
N ARG A 532 36.53 -14.16 -45.04
CA ARG A 532 36.34 -14.14 -43.58
C ARG A 532 37.62 -14.39 -42.81
N LEU A 533 38.47 -15.33 -43.25
CA LEU A 533 39.78 -15.58 -42.62
C LEU A 533 40.69 -14.36 -42.69
N GLN A 534 40.77 -13.67 -43.84
CA GLN A 534 41.56 -12.45 -43.96
C GLN A 534 41.06 -11.37 -43.00
N TYR A 535 39.74 -11.14 -42.94
CA TYR A 535 39.17 -10.14 -42.04
C TYR A 535 39.32 -10.51 -40.56
N ALA A 536 39.32 -11.80 -40.22
CA ALA A 536 39.61 -12.27 -38.87
C ALA A 536 41.07 -11.98 -38.46
N ASP A 537 42.03 -12.14 -39.38
CA ASP A 537 43.44 -11.84 -39.17
C ASP A 537 43.67 -10.33 -38.95
N GLU A 538 43.10 -9.49 -39.84
CA GLU A 538 43.09 -8.03 -39.71
C GLU A 538 42.48 -7.55 -38.36
N LEU A 539 41.40 -8.21 -37.90
CA LEU A 539 40.78 -7.92 -36.61
C LEU A 539 41.63 -8.37 -35.41
N MET A 540 42.39 -9.47 -35.50
CA MET A 540 43.29 -9.89 -34.42
C MET A 540 44.49 -8.95 -34.26
N VAL A 541 45.05 -8.42 -35.35
CA VAL A 541 46.10 -7.39 -35.28
C VAL A 541 45.57 -6.17 -34.53
N MET A 542 44.41 -5.64 -34.92
CA MET A 542 43.76 -4.51 -34.22
C MET A 542 43.39 -4.82 -32.76
N ALA A 543 43.17 -6.09 -32.41
CA ALA A 543 42.96 -6.50 -31.02
C ALA A 543 44.28 -6.42 -30.22
N GLN A 544 45.37 -6.99 -30.75
CA GLN A 544 46.69 -6.97 -30.12
C GLN A 544 47.24 -5.55 -29.94
N GLU A 545 47.06 -4.66 -30.92
CA GLU A 545 47.42 -3.23 -30.82
C GLU A 545 46.78 -2.51 -29.61
N LYS A 546 45.57 -2.92 -29.21
CA LYS A 546 44.85 -2.34 -28.06
C LYS A 546 45.15 -3.04 -26.73
N LEU A 547 45.56 -4.30 -26.77
CA LEU A 547 45.85 -5.09 -25.58
C LEU A 547 47.23 -4.73 -25.04
N THR A 548 47.25 -4.04 -23.91
CA THR A 548 48.46 -3.41 -23.35
C THR A 548 48.76 -3.87 -21.92
N GLY A 549 50.03 -3.72 -21.51
CA GLY A 549 50.49 -4.14 -20.17
C GLY A 549 50.27 -5.64 -19.93
N GLN A 550 49.69 -5.99 -18.77
CA GLN A 550 49.37 -7.37 -18.39
C GLN A 550 48.43 -8.11 -19.36
N ASN A 551 47.75 -7.38 -20.26
CA ASN A 551 46.75 -7.94 -21.17
C ASN A 551 47.29 -8.24 -22.57
N ALA A 552 48.54 -7.85 -22.88
CA ALA A 552 49.12 -7.93 -24.23
C ALA A 552 49.29 -9.36 -24.79
N GLN A 553 49.20 -10.39 -23.95
CA GLN A 553 49.29 -11.81 -24.34
C GLN A 553 47.92 -12.48 -24.50
N LEU A 554 46.81 -11.76 -24.27
CA LEU A 554 45.46 -12.29 -24.48
C LEU A 554 45.20 -12.48 -25.98
N PHE A 555 44.51 -13.57 -26.35
CA PHE A 555 44.19 -13.96 -27.73
C PHE A 555 45.39 -14.24 -28.65
N HIS A 556 46.61 -14.36 -28.12
CA HIS A 556 47.80 -14.60 -28.96
C HIS A 556 47.73 -15.98 -29.65
N ASN A 557 47.35 -17.04 -28.92
CA ASN A 557 47.17 -18.39 -29.47
C ASN A 557 46.07 -18.43 -30.55
N GLU A 558 44.97 -17.74 -30.31
CA GLU A 558 43.81 -17.64 -31.20
C GLU A 558 44.16 -16.89 -32.49
N SER A 559 44.94 -15.80 -32.39
CA SER A 559 45.52 -15.10 -33.53
C SER A 559 46.43 -16.02 -34.35
N ASP A 560 47.29 -16.78 -33.68
CA ASP A 560 48.22 -17.73 -34.30
C ASP A 560 47.49 -18.84 -35.06
N ILE A 561 46.33 -19.28 -34.57
CA ILE A 561 45.43 -20.25 -35.22
C ILE A 561 44.75 -19.64 -36.46
N ILE A 562 44.22 -18.43 -36.34
CA ILE A 562 43.57 -17.71 -37.45
C ILE A 562 44.55 -17.46 -38.60
N HIS A 563 45.75 -16.94 -38.28
CA HIS A 563 46.78 -16.63 -39.28
C HIS A 563 47.23 -17.89 -40.05
N LYS A 564 47.46 -19.01 -39.34
CA LYS A 564 47.82 -20.29 -39.95
C LYS A 564 46.69 -20.88 -40.79
N ALA A 565 45.42 -20.68 -40.39
CA ALA A 565 44.28 -21.07 -41.20
C ALA A 565 44.16 -20.23 -42.48
N TYR A 566 44.34 -18.91 -42.40
CA TYR A 566 44.35 -18.01 -43.56
C TYR A 566 45.42 -18.39 -44.57
N LEU A 567 46.69 -18.57 -44.13
CA LEU A 567 47.79 -18.95 -45.02
C LEU A 567 47.56 -20.32 -45.68
N ALA A 568 46.98 -21.29 -44.96
CA ALA A 568 46.64 -22.60 -45.51
C ALA A 568 45.54 -22.53 -46.56
N ALA A 569 44.40 -21.89 -46.25
CA ALA A 569 43.29 -21.72 -47.18
C ALA A 569 43.71 -20.92 -48.42
N LYS A 570 44.57 -19.91 -48.24
CA LYS A 570 45.10 -19.09 -49.33
C LYS A 570 45.96 -19.92 -50.27
N LYS A 571 46.90 -20.69 -49.73
CA LYS A 571 47.71 -21.61 -50.52
C LYS A 571 46.84 -22.63 -51.29
N ASP A 572 45.85 -23.23 -50.64
CA ASP A 572 44.97 -24.19 -51.30
C ASP A 572 44.16 -23.52 -52.43
N ASN A 573 43.77 -22.25 -52.29
CA ASN A 573 43.12 -21.51 -53.36
C ASN A 573 44.09 -21.12 -54.50
N ASP A 574 45.26 -20.58 -54.17
CA ASP A 574 46.29 -20.12 -55.12
C ASP A 574 46.87 -21.26 -55.98
N PHE A 575 46.77 -22.53 -55.54
CA PHE A 575 47.28 -23.70 -56.27
C PHE A 575 46.22 -24.70 -56.74
N ILE A 576 45.01 -24.72 -56.16
CA ILE A 576 43.96 -25.71 -56.47
C ILE A 576 42.69 -25.03 -56.95
N TYR A 577 42.01 -24.29 -56.09
CA TYR A 577 40.62 -23.89 -56.32
C TYR A 577 40.46 -22.67 -57.24
N HIS A 578 41.39 -21.72 -57.20
CA HIS A 578 41.38 -20.48 -57.98
C HIS A 578 40.08 -19.65 -57.84
N GLU A 579 39.36 -19.80 -56.73
CA GLU A 579 38.10 -19.11 -56.47
C GLU A 579 38.30 -17.62 -56.22
N LYS A 580 37.31 -16.83 -56.64
CA LYS A 580 37.35 -15.38 -56.52
C LYS A 580 36.94 -14.94 -55.12
N ILE A 581 37.90 -14.44 -54.35
CA ILE A 581 37.65 -13.88 -53.01
C ILE A 581 36.65 -12.70 -53.11
N PRO A 582 35.47 -12.77 -52.47
CA PRO A 582 34.49 -11.68 -52.44
C PRO A 582 34.90 -10.58 -51.46
N ASN A 583 34.27 -9.40 -51.56
CA ASN A 583 34.50 -8.35 -50.56
C ASN A 583 33.78 -8.71 -49.24
N ILE A 584 34.38 -8.39 -48.10
CA ILE A 584 33.77 -8.62 -46.78
C ILE A 584 32.42 -7.88 -46.57
N LYS A 585 32.13 -6.84 -47.35
CA LYS A 585 30.82 -6.15 -47.36
C LYS A 585 29.76 -6.86 -48.23
N SER A 586 30.15 -7.87 -49.01
CA SER A 586 29.26 -8.66 -49.88
C SER A 586 28.99 -10.08 -49.38
N VAL A 587 29.73 -10.58 -48.38
CA VAL A 587 29.40 -11.86 -47.72
C VAL A 587 28.22 -11.66 -46.74
N PRO A 588 27.41 -12.70 -46.44
CA PRO A 588 26.27 -12.58 -45.54
C PRO A 588 26.66 -12.12 -44.12
N PRO A 589 25.82 -11.30 -43.46
CA PRO A 589 26.04 -10.91 -42.07
C PRO A 589 25.80 -12.11 -41.14
N ILE A 590 26.68 -12.29 -40.17
CA ILE A 590 26.57 -13.35 -39.15
C ILE A 590 25.44 -13.00 -38.17
N SER A 591 24.59 -13.98 -37.85
CA SER A 591 23.53 -13.90 -36.85
C SER A 591 24.04 -13.51 -35.45
N LYS A 592 23.13 -13.04 -34.58
CA LYS A 592 23.46 -12.64 -33.20
C LYS A 592 22.47 -13.22 -32.20
N THR A 593 22.96 -13.99 -31.23
CA THR A 593 22.14 -14.60 -30.17
C THR A 593 22.55 -14.05 -28.81
N VAL A 594 21.58 -13.47 -28.10
CA VAL A 594 21.75 -12.84 -26.78
C VAL A 594 21.17 -13.77 -25.70
N LEU A 595 22.04 -14.37 -24.89
CA LEU A 595 21.63 -15.20 -23.75
C LEU A 595 21.59 -14.39 -22.46
N ALA A 596 22.63 -13.59 -22.19
CA ALA A 596 22.71 -12.73 -21.01
C ALA A 596 21.65 -11.62 -21.03
N LYS A 597 20.87 -11.50 -19.95
CA LYS A 597 19.76 -10.54 -19.82
C LYS A 597 19.72 -9.96 -18.41
N THR A 598 19.20 -8.74 -18.30
CA THR A 598 18.80 -8.20 -16.99
C THR A 598 17.45 -8.76 -16.55
N SER A 599 17.26 -8.88 -15.25
CA SER A 599 15.99 -9.19 -14.60
C SER A 599 15.53 -8.00 -13.76
N PRO A 600 14.26 -7.98 -13.29
CA PRO A 600 13.90 -7.18 -12.12
C PRO A 600 14.78 -7.55 -10.91
N LEU A 601 14.90 -6.64 -9.96
CA LEU A 601 15.44 -6.98 -8.64
C LEU A 601 14.45 -7.93 -7.93
N PRO A 602 14.95 -8.89 -7.12
CA PRO A 602 14.08 -9.67 -6.25
C PRO A 602 13.52 -8.76 -5.13
N SER A 603 12.38 -9.15 -4.56
CA SER A 603 11.77 -8.45 -3.42
C SER A 603 12.55 -8.59 -2.11
N GLN A 604 13.49 -9.54 -2.06
CA GLN A 604 14.40 -9.81 -0.96
C GLN A 604 15.70 -10.37 -1.56
N MET A 605 16.86 -9.87 -1.16
CA MET A 605 18.16 -10.26 -1.71
C MET A 605 18.80 -11.44 -0.95
N SER A 606 18.66 -11.46 0.38
CA SER A 606 19.30 -12.44 1.27
C SER A 606 18.50 -13.72 1.40
N SER A 607 19.19 -14.85 1.47
CA SER A 607 18.58 -16.14 1.86
C SER A 607 18.26 -16.25 3.37
N LYS A 608 18.73 -15.28 4.18
CA LYS A 608 18.73 -15.28 5.65
C LYS A 608 18.24 -13.95 6.22
N PHE A 609 17.24 -13.36 5.56
CA PHE A 609 16.59 -12.14 6.06
C PHE A 609 15.61 -12.45 7.19
N HIS A 610 15.53 -11.52 8.15
CA HIS A 610 14.51 -11.40 9.18
C HIS A 610 14.48 -9.92 9.55
N ASP A 611 13.29 -9.32 9.62
CA ASP A 611 13.13 -7.90 9.92
C ASP A 611 13.32 -7.66 11.43
N LEU A 612 14.42 -7.00 11.79
CA LEU A 612 14.74 -6.60 13.16
C LEU A 612 13.65 -5.72 13.80
N PHE A 613 12.82 -5.07 12.98
CA PHE A 613 11.77 -4.15 13.40
C PHE A 613 10.37 -4.64 13.02
N GLU A 614 10.19 -5.97 12.87
CA GLU A 614 8.93 -6.61 12.43
C GLU A 614 7.69 -6.06 13.15
N LYS A 615 7.80 -5.85 14.47
CA LYS A 615 6.75 -5.33 15.36
C LYS A 615 6.36 -3.86 15.15
N LEU A 616 7.23 -3.03 14.58
CA LEU A 616 6.93 -1.61 14.38
C LEU A 616 5.98 -1.43 13.19
N VAL A 617 4.76 -0.97 13.47
CA VAL A 617 3.75 -0.63 12.46
C VAL A 617 3.97 0.84 12.04
N PRO A 618 4.08 1.16 10.73
CA PRO A 618 4.27 2.53 10.24
C PRO A 618 3.26 3.55 10.82
N ILE A 619 3.73 4.72 11.23
CA ILE A 619 2.90 5.75 11.89
C ILE A 619 1.66 6.12 11.05
N ASN A 620 1.79 6.20 9.73
CA ASN A 620 0.67 6.51 8.84
C ASN A 620 -0.38 5.38 8.79
N VAL A 621 0.00 4.13 9.07
CA VAL A 621 -0.93 3.02 9.26
C VAL A 621 -1.58 3.10 10.65
N GLN A 622 -0.84 3.47 11.70
CA GLN A 622 -1.41 3.72 13.03
C GLN A 622 -2.42 4.87 13.01
N GLN A 623 -2.10 5.96 12.32
CA GLN A 623 -3.03 7.07 12.04
C GLN A 623 -4.26 6.59 11.26
N ALA A 624 -4.09 5.71 10.26
CA ALA A 624 -5.21 5.18 9.50
C ALA A 624 -6.16 4.32 10.35
N VAL A 625 -5.60 3.48 11.24
CA VAL A 625 -6.38 2.73 12.24
C VAL A 625 -7.11 3.69 13.17
N ALA A 626 -6.43 4.71 13.71
CA ALA A 626 -7.07 5.70 14.59
C ALA A 626 -8.23 6.45 13.89
N CYS A 627 -8.05 6.89 12.64
CA CYS A 627 -9.10 7.55 11.85
C CYS A 627 -10.26 6.61 11.47
N PHE A 628 -9.99 5.32 11.29
CA PHE A 628 -11.03 4.30 11.13
C PHE A 628 -11.85 4.14 12.43
N GLU A 629 -11.19 4.04 13.59
CA GLU A 629 -11.85 3.91 14.89
C GLU A 629 -12.79 5.10 15.18
N VAL A 630 -12.39 6.34 14.83
CA VAL A 630 -13.29 7.51 14.94
C VAL A 630 -14.56 7.31 14.12
N ARG A 631 -14.44 6.93 12.85
CA ARG A 631 -15.61 6.76 11.97
C ARG A 631 -16.48 5.56 12.35
N ARG A 632 -15.91 4.50 12.93
CA ARG A 632 -16.69 3.42 13.53
C ARG A 632 -17.51 3.92 14.71
N ALA A 633 -16.91 4.72 15.61
CA ALA A 633 -17.61 5.31 16.73
C ALA A 633 -18.71 6.30 16.29
N GLU A 634 -18.44 7.16 15.31
CA GLU A 634 -19.44 8.07 14.71
C GLU A 634 -20.64 7.31 14.13
N LEU A 635 -20.37 6.23 13.37
CA LEU A 635 -21.42 5.39 12.77
C LEU A 635 -22.26 4.67 13.83
N VAL A 636 -21.62 4.01 14.80
CA VAL A 636 -22.31 3.29 15.88
C VAL A 636 -23.14 4.26 16.73
N ASN A 637 -22.55 5.36 17.20
CA ASN A 637 -23.23 6.34 18.04
C ASN A 637 -24.44 6.97 17.35
N LYS A 638 -24.37 7.22 16.02
CA LYS A 638 -25.48 7.73 15.22
C LYS A 638 -26.67 6.76 15.20
N GLU A 639 -26.44 5.49 14.93
CA GLU A 639 -27.53 4.51 14.76
C GLU A 639 -28.10 4.03 16.11
N VAL A 640 -27.25 3.90 17.13
CA VAL A 640 -27.67 3.66 18.52
C VAL A 640 -28.47 4.85 19.06
N GLY A 641 -28.00 6.08 18.84
CA GLY A 641 -28.74 7.29 19.22
C GLY A 641 -30.14 7.35 18.58
N ARG A 642 -30.23 7.01 17.29
CA ARG A 642 -31.49 6.91 16.54
C ARG A 642 -32.44 5.84 17.10
N LEU A 643 -31.94 4.65 17.51
CA LEU A 643 -32.77 3.65 18.20
C LEU A 643 -33.33 4.18 19.54
N ARG A 644 -32.49 4.86 20.32
CA ARG A 644 -32.87 5.39 21.64
C ARG A 644 -33.88 6.54 21.53
N GLU A 645 -33.69 7.45 20.57
CA GLU A 645 -34.64 8.53 20.25
C GLU A 645 -36.04 7.97 19.94
N HIS A 646 -36.15 7.04 18.99
CA HIS A 646 -37.44 6.42 18.67
C HIS A 646 -38.04 5.65 19.86
N THR A 647 -37.22 5.00 20.69
CA THR A 647 -37.68 4.31 21.91
C THR A 647 -38.25 5.31 22.94
N ASN A 648 -37.64 6.48 23.10
CA ASN A 648 -38.13 7.54 23.97
C ASN A 648 -39.43 8.17 23.44
N MET A 649 -39.56 8.35 22.13
CA MET A 649 -40.84 8.77 21.50
C MET A 649 -41.97 7.77 21.79
N LEU A 650 -41.69 6.46 21.71
CA LEU A 650 -42.68 5.42 22.03
C LEU A 650 -43.07 5.44 23.52
N ASN A 651 -42.10 5.60 24.42
CA ASN A 651 -42.36 5.71 25.86
C ASN A 651 -43.24 6.93 26.18
N GLY A 652 -42.89 8.12 25.65
CA GLY A 652 -43.65 9.35 25.84
C GLY A 652 -45.09 9.24 25.31
N LEU A 653 -45.28 8.58 24.17
CA LEU A 653 -46.62 8.32 23.63
C LEU A 653 -47.43 7.41 24.56
N LEU A 654 -46.88 6.26 24.98
CA LEU A 654 -47.58 5.33 25.88
C LEU A 654 -47.96 5.97 27.21
N ALA A 655 -47.05 6.76 27.80
CA ALA A 655 -47.33 7.58 28.97
C ALA A 655 -48.45 8.60 28.74
N SER A 656 -48.46 9.28 27.58
CA SER A 656 -49.55 10.20 27.22
C SER A 656 -50.91 9.50 27.06
N LEU A 657 -50.94 8.18 26.80
CA LEU A 657 -52.15 7.36 26.78
C LEU A 657 -52.47 6.67 28.12
N ASN A 658 -51.61 6.79 29.14
CA ASN A 658 -51.65 6.01 30.39
C ASN A 658 -51.61 4.48 30.16
N LEU A 659 -50.90 4.02 29.13
CA LEU A 659 -50.72 2.60 28.80
C LEU A 659 -49.37 2.07 29.31
N PRO A 660 -49.28 0.82 29.79
CA PRO A 660 -50.36 -0.19 29.88
C PRO A 660 -51.32 0.01 31.06
N THR A 661 -51.02 0.92 32.00
CA THR A 661 -51.66 1.05 33.31
C THR A 661 -53.19 1.07 33.28
N ALA A 662 -53.79 1.83 32.36
CA ALA A 662 -55.24 1.95 32.23
C ALA A 662 -55.94 0.64 31.79
N LEU A 663 -55.23 -0.26 31.10
CA LEU A 663 -55.75 -1.59 30.74
C LEU A 663 -55.81 -2.51 31.97
N GLU A 664 -54.81 -2.41 32.85
CA GLU A 664 -54.73 -3.22 34.08
C GLU A 664 -55.82 -2.82 35.08
N ASP A 665 -56.02 -1.51 35.27
CA ASP A 665 -57.10 -0.93 36.07
C ASP A 665 -58.48 -1.45 35.64
N VAL A 666 -58.70 -1.59 34.32
CA VAL A 666 -59.99 -2.03 33.77
C VAL A 666 -60.14 -3.56 33.79
N SER A 667 -59.08 -4.31 33.50
CA SER A 667 -59.13 -5.78 33.37
C SER A 667 -59.03 -6.52 34.71
N LYS A 668 -58.07 -6.14 35.57
CA LYS A 668 -57.86 -6.75 36.89
C LYS A 668 -58.68 -6.05 37.98
N ALA A 669 -58.83 -4.72 37.88
CA ALA A 669 -59.42 -3.86 38.90
C ALA A 669 -58.74 -3.95 40.28
N GLU A 670 -57.41 -4.10 40.27
CA GLU A 670 -56.59 -4.09 41.47
C GLU A 670 -56.29 -2.65 41.93
N PRO A 671 -56.19 -2.39 43.25
CA PRO A 671 -55.95 -1.05 43.78
C PRO A 671 -54.57 -0.49 43.41
N LEU A 672 -53.58 -1.36 43.19
CA LEU A 672 -52.26 -1.04 42.65
C LEU A 672 -52.06 -1.84 41.34
N PRO A 673 -51.83 -1.20 40.18
CA PRO A 673 -51.57 -1.90 38.93
C PRO A 673 -50.23 -2.65 38.94
N GLU A 674 -50.15 -3.78 38.24
CA GLU A 674 -48.97 -4.64 38.25
C GLU A 674 -47.76 -3.96 37.59
N SER A 675 -47.98 -3.27 36.48
CA SER A 675 -46.95 -2.43 35.83
C SER A 675 -46.35 -1.38 36.77
N ILE A 676 -47.15 -0.82 37.69
CA ILE A 676 -46.66 0.14 38.70
C ILE A 676 -45.96 -0.59 39.86
N ARG A 677 -46.39 -1.80 40.23
CA ARG A 677 -45.69 -2.68 41.18
C ARG A 677 -44.29 -3.04 40.67
N GLU A 678 -44.19 -3.50 39.42
CA GLU A 678 -42.93 -3.83 38.73
C GLU A 678 -42.01 -2.61 38.62
N LYS A 679 -42.53 -1.46 38.14
CA LYS A 679 -41.79 -0.19 38.11
C LYS A 679 -41.26 0.20 39.51
N SER A 680 -42.06 0.05 40.56
CA SER A 680 -41.63 0.30 41.95
C SER A 680 -40.56 -0.69 42.43
N ILE A 681 -40.69 -1.98 42.13
CA ILE A 681 -39.67 -3.01 42.44
C ILE A 681 -38.36 -2.68 41.72
N LYS A 682 -38.41 -2.27 40.44
CA LYS A 682 -37.22 -1.88 39.66
C LYS A 682 -36.51 -0.67 40.28
N VAL A 683 -37.23 0.40 40.62
CA VAL A 683 -36.69 1.58 41.31
C VAL A 683 -36.01 1.19 42.63
N LYS A 684 -36.67 0.38 43.46
CA LYS A 684 -36.10 -0.11 44.74
C LYS A 684 -34.86 -1.00 44.54
N SER A 685 -34.84 -1.85 43.50
CA SER A 685 -33.68 -2.69 43.18
C SER A 685 -32.43 -1.89 42.79
N LEU A 686 -32.62 -0.64 42.36
CA LEU A 686 -31.56 0.32 42.01
C LEU A 686 -31.32 1.36 43.13
N GLY A 687 -31.69 1.04 44.38
CA GLY A 687 -31.48 1.89 45.56
C GLY A 687 -32.50 3.03 45.76
N GLY A 688 -33.48 3.16 44.87
CA GLY A 688 -34.55 4.15 44.94
C GLY A 688 -34.06 5.61 44.98
N VAL A 689 -34.94 6.51 45.42
CA VAL A 689 -34.66 7.96 45.51
C VAL A 689 -33.41 8.28 46.35
N ALA A 690 -33.13 7.49 47.38
CA ALA A 690 -31.97 7.68 48.25
C ALA A 690 -30.65 7.30 47.56
N GLY A 691 -30.63 6.18 46.83
CA GLY A 691 -29.47 5.75 46.04
C GLY A 691 -29.17 6.74 44.91
N LEU A 692 -30.19 7.11 44.12
CA LEU A 692 -30.04 8.10 43.05
C LEU A 692 -29.56 9.46 43.59
N LYS A 693 -30.16 9.97 44.67
CA LYS A 693 -29.73 11.24 45.27
C LYS A 693 -28.27 11.18 45.71
N LYS A 694 -27.85 10.12 46.43
CA LYS A 694 -26.45 9.95 46.86
C LYS A 694 -25.48 10.01 45.66
N SER A 695 -25.81 9.34 44.56
CA SER A 695 -24.97 9.34 43.37
C SER A 695 -24.95 10.67 42.62
N VAL A 696 -26.05 11.45 42.66
CA VAL A 696 -26.06 12.85 42.17
C VAL A 696 -25.22 13.76 43.06
N ASP A 697 -25.30 13.61 44.38
CA ASP A 697 -24.53 14.37 45.37
C ASP A 697 -23.00 14.04 45.30
N GLU A 698 -22.61 12.92 44.69
CA GLU A 698 -21.21 12.53 44.45
C GLU A 698 -20.57 13.19 43.21
N LEU A 699 -21.35 13.58 42.18
CA LEU A 699 -20.81 14.16 40.94
C LEU A 699 -19.99 15.45 41.16
N PRO A 700 -20.41 16.43 41.98
CA PRO A 700 -19.63 17.64 42.23
C PRO A 700 -18.25 17.38 42.86
N LEU A 701 -18.12 16.32 43.67
CA LEU A 701 -16.85 15.90 44.27
C LEU A 701 -15.89 15.35 43.22
N LEU A 702 -16.42 14.61 42.23
CA LEU A 702 -15.66 14.06 41.11
C LEU A 702 -15.22 15.16 40.12
N TYR A 703 -16.07 16.16 39.84
CA TYR A 703 -15.67 17.37 39.12
C TYR A 703 -14.52 18.10 39.85
N GLN A 704 -14.70 18.35 41.15
CA GLN A 704 -13.74 19.12 41.95
C GLN A 704 -12.36 18.44 42.01
N ARG A 705 -12.30 17.12 42.21
CA ARG A 705 -11.05 16.34 42.14
C ARG A 705 -10.30 16.53 40.82
N ASN A 706 -11.00 16.43 39.69
CA ASN A 706 -10.38 16.59 38.38
C ASN A 706 -9.92 18.04 38.13
N LYS A 707 -10.69 19.01 38.61
CA LYS A 707 -10.35 20.43 38.53
C LYS A 707 -9.10 20.77 39.33
N GLU A 708 -8.97 20.30 40.56
CA GLU A 708 -7.82 20.58 41.44
C GLU A 708 -6.49 20.12 40.82
N ILE A 709 -6.47 18.91 40.23
CA ILE A 709 -5.31 18.37 39.51
C ILE A 709 -4.97 19.26 38.30
N LEU A 710 -5.98 19.73 37.56
CA LEU A 710 -5.79 20.59 36.39
C LEU A 710 -5.36 22.02 36.74
N ASP A 711 -5.85 22.58 37.85
CA ASP A 711 -5.46 23.91 38.33
C ASP A 711 -4.05 23.90 38.95
N GLU A 712 -3.66 22.84 39.65
CA GLU A 712 -2.26 22.59 40.06
C GLU A 712 -1.33 22.45 38.85
N THR A 713 -1.79 21.77 37.80
CA THR A 713 -1.05 21.64 36.53
C THR A 713 -0.80 23.00 35.86
N LYS A 714 -1.75 23.95 35.96
CA LYS A 714 -1.56 25.35 35.52
C LYS A 714 -0.56 26.09 36.39
N ARG A 715 -0.58 25.87 37.71
CA ARG A 715 0.35 26.50 38.67
C ARG A 715 1.80 26.20 38.31
N LEU A 716 2.12 24.93 38.02
CA LEU A 716 3.47 24.49 37.63
C LEU A 716 4.03 25.23 36.40
N LEU A 717 3.22 25.43 35.35
CA LEU A 717 3.64 26.19 34.17
C LEU A 717 3.77 27.70 34.44
N ASN A 718 2.85 28.27 35.22
CA ASN A 718 2.90 29.68 35.58
C ASN A 718 4.12 30.02 36.44
N GLU A 719 4.54 29.13 37.34
CA GLU A 719 5.72 29.32 38.18
C GLU A 719 7.04 29.19 37.40
N GLU A 720 7.16 28.26 36.46
CA GLU A 720 8.34 28.19 35.60
C GLU A 720 8.42 29.39 34.64
N ARG A 721 7.28 29.83 34.08
CA ARG A 721 7.17 31.08 33.30
C ARG A 721 7.61 32.30 34.12
N ALA A 722 7.09 32.45 35.34
CA ALA A 722 7.43 33.58 36.22
C ALA A 722 8.93 33.56 36.60
N SER A 723 9.47 32.37 36.88
CA SER A 723 10.91 32.21 37.16
C SER A 723 11.79 32.50 35.94
N ASP A 724 11.37 32.18 34.71
CA ASP A 724 12.13 32.53 33.50
C ASP A 724 12.12 34.04 33.26
N GLU A 725 10.95 34.69 33.37
CA GLU A 725 10.81 36.12 33.10
C GLU A 725 11.50 36.99 34.15
N GLN A 726 11.49 36.57 35.41
CA GLN A 726 12.26 37.21 36.49
C GLN A 726 13.77 37.16 36.20
N LEU A 727 14.31 35.99 35.81
CA LEU A 727 15.74 35.83 35.54
C LEU A 727 16.16 36.51 34.24
N ARG A 728 15.29 36.49 33.22
CA ARG A 728 15.44 37.26 31.98
C ARG A 728 15.49 38.76 32.25
N SER A 729 14.65 39.27 33.14
CA SER A 729 14.65 40.67 33.58
C SER A 729 15.91 41.06 34.36
N GLN A 730 16.40 40.17 35.24
CA GLN A 730 17.59 40.39 36.06
C GLN A 730 18.90 40.33 35.25
N PHE A 731 19.07 39.33 34.39
CA PHE A 731 20.34 39.03 33.72
C PHE A 731 20.39 39.42 32.23
N LYS A 732 19.24 39.76 31.63
CA LYS A 732 19.10 40.32 30.27
C LYS A 732 19.86 39.50 29.22
N GLU A 733 20.87 40.09 28.58
CA GLU A 733 21.69 39.47 27.53
C GLU A 733 22.45 38.23 28.00
N LYS A 734 22.72 38.09 29.32
CA LYS A 734 23.34 36.89 29.89
C LYS A 734 22.33 35.73 30.05
N TRP A 735 21.02 35.95 29.93
CA TRP A 735 19.98 34.92 30.04
C TRP A 735 19.54 34.40 28.66
N THR A 736 20.45 33.66 28.01
CA THR A 736 20.37 33.29 26.59
C THR A 736 19.38 32.16 26.26
N ARG A 737 18.83 31.46 27.26
CA ARG A 737 17.92 30.33 27.03
C ARG A 737 16.58 30.75 26.41
N MET A 738 15.96 29.83 25.66
CA MET A 738 14.67 30.07 24.99
C MET A 738 13.56 30.45 26.00
N PRO A 739 12.71 31.46 25.71
CA PRO A 739 11.62 31.84 26.59
C PRO A 739 10.62 30.71 26.82
N SER A 740 10.24 30.48 28.08
CA SER A 740 9.30 29.42 28.46
C SER A 740 7.95 29.52 27.76
N GLU A 741 7.45 30.73 27.51
CA GLU A 741 6.18 30.94 26.78
C GLU A 741 6.20 30.33 25.37
N LYS A 742 7.35 30.36 24.67
CA LYS A 742 7.49 29.76 23.33
C LYS A 742 7.59 28.24 23.35
N LEU A 743 7.93 27.64 24.49
CA LEU A 743 8.02 26.19 24.67
C LEU A 743 6.72 25.58 25.23
N THR A 744 5.93 26.37 25.96
CA THR A 744 4.76 25.89 26.71
C THR A 744 3.43 26.05 25.97
N GLU A 745 3.38 26.74 24.83
CA GLU A 745 2.16 26.92 24.02
C GLU A 745 1.39 25.60 23.75
N PRO A 746 2.01 24.47 23.36
CA PRO A 746 1.28 23.21 23.14
C PRO A 746 0.68 22.64 24.44
N LEU A 747 1.34 22.86 25.58
CA LEU A 747 0.90 22.39 26.89
C LEU A 747 -0.32 23.20 27.36
N TRP A 748 -0.34 24.51 27.10
CA TRP A 748 -1.51 25.37 27.33
C TRP A 748 -2.70 25.01 26.44
N GLN A 749 -2.45 24.58 25.19
CA GLN A 749 -3.50 24.04 24.31
C GLN A 749 -4.09 22.73 24.84
N GLU A 750 -3.28 21.85 25.45
CA GLU A 750 -3.76 20.62 26.10
C GLU A 750 -4.57 20.93 27.38
N ILE A 751 -4.07 21.81 28.26
CA ILE A 751 -4.80 22.29 29.45
C ILE A 751 -6.17 22.86 29.09
N THR A 752 -6.22 23.74 28.08
CA THR A 752 -7.46 24.40 27.65
C THR A 752 -8.51 23.40 27.17
N LYS A 753 -8.09 22.32 26.48
CA LYS A 753 -9.00 21.23 26.07
C LYS A 753 -9.60 20.51 27.27
N PHE A 754 -8.79 20.11 28.25
CA PHE A 754 -9.30 19.45 29.46
C PHE A 754 -10.23 20.36 30.27
N GLN A 755 -9.95 21.67 30.34
CA GLN A 755 -10.84 22.61 31.01
C GLN A 755 -12.20 22.74 30.29
N ASN A 756 -12.21 22.96 28.98
CA ASN A 756 -13.45 23.06 28.21
C ASN A 756 -14.32 21.80 28.34
N VAL A 757 -13.70 20.62 28.43
CA VAL A 757 -14.38 19.34 28.66
C VAL A 757 -14.96 19.22 30.07
N LEU A 758 -14.23 19.65 31.11
CA LEU A 758 -14.75 19.69 32.49
C LEU A 758 -15.92 20.68 32.64
N ASP A 759 -15.80 21.87 32.07
CA ASP A 759 -16.84 22.89 32.19
C ASP A 759 -18.10 22.53 31.37
N ALA A 760 -17.96 21.74 30.29
CA ALA A 760 -19.09 21.11 29.60
C ALA A 760 -19.78 20.02 30.45
N ALA A 761 -19.01 19.12 31.08
CA ALA A 761 -19.54 18.06 31.93
C ALA A 761 -20.34 18.62 33.13
N LYS A 762 -19.81 19.67 33.78
CA LYS A 762 -20.50 20.39 34.86
C LYS A 762 -21.89 20.93 34.44
N ASN A 763 -22.04 21.37 33.18
CA ASN A 763 -23.33 21.83 32.68
C ASN A 763 -24.33 20.68 32.52
N ALA A 764 -23.86 19.48 32.13
CA ALA A 764 -24.68 18.27 32.08
C ALA A 764 -25.10 17.81 33.50
N ASP A 765 -24.20 17.85 34.48
CA ASP A 765 -24.51 17.53 35.89
C ASP A 765 -25.65 18.42 36.43
N SER A 766 -25.70 19.69 36.03
CA SER A 766 -26.77 20.63 36.40
C SER A 766 -28.14 20.24 35.81
N ILE A 767 -28.17 19.68 34.59
CA ILE A 767 -29.42 19.16 33.97
C ILE A 767 -29.92 17.94 34.74
N VAL A 768 -29.01 17.05 35.16
CA VAL A 768 -29.33 15.87 35.99
C VAL A 768 -29.91 16.30 37.35
N GLN A 769 -29.31 17.31 38.01
CA GLN A 769 -29.85 17.88 39.25
C GLN A 769 -31.24 18.51 39.06
N GLN A 770 -31.47 19.20 37.94
CA GLN A 770 -32.77 19.77 37.60
C GLN A 770 -33.84 18.68 37.36
N GLY A 771 -33.52 17.64 36.60
CA GLY A 771 -34.43 16.53 36.32
C GLY A 771 -34.81 15.73 37.58
N LEU A 772 -33.84 15.46 38.46
CA LEU A 772 -34.12 14.85 39.77
C LEU A 772 -35.07 15.72 40.60
N SER A 773 -34.87 17.05 40.58
CA SER A 773 -35.72 17.99 41.32
C SER A 773 -37.15 18.05 40.76
N GLN A 774 -37.31 17.96 39.44
CA GLN A 774 -38.63 17.98 38.77
C GLN A 774 -39.44 16.71 39.02
N HIS A 775 -38.81 15.54 39.05
CA HIS A 775 -39.51 14.26 39.20
C HIS A 775 -39.50 13.69 40.64
N PHE A 776 -38.91 14.41 41.60
CA PHE A 776 -38.64 13.93 42.96
C PHE A 776 -39.85 13.26 43.63
N GLU A 777 -41.03 13.91 43.63
CA GLU A 777 -42.22 13.40 44.33
C GLU A 777 -42.67 12.02 43.82
N GLY A 778 -42.66 11.81 42.49
CA GLY A 778 -43.04 10.52 41.91
C GLY A 778 -42.01 9.43 42.18
N ILE A 779 -40.71 9.78 42.11
CA ILE A 779 -39.60 8.86 42.40
C ILE A 779 -39.62 8.46 43.89
N GLU A 780 -39.92 9.41 44.78
CA GLU A 780 -40.09 9.15 46.21
C GLU A 780 -41.24 8.17 46.46
N LYS A 781 -42.43 8.40 45.89
CA LYS A 781 -43.58 7.49 46.03
C LYS A 781 -43.27 6.07 45.52
N LEU A 782 -42.64 5.94 44.35
CA LEU A 782 -42.21 4.64 43.81
C LEU A 782 -41.21 3.91 44.72
N SER A 783 -40.43 4.65 45.51
CA SER A 783 -39.43 4.10 46.42
C SER A 783 -39.99 3.56 47.74
N LYS A 784 -41.28 3.79 48.07
CA LYS A 784 -41.88 3.40 49.36
C LYS A 784 -42.28 1.92 49.41
N THR A 785 -42.81 1.46 50.54
CA THR A 785 -43.38 0.10 50.65
C THR A 785 -44.60 -0.03 49.73
N GLU A 786 -44.98 -1.26 49.37
CA GLU A 786 -46.17 -1.48 48.53
C GLU A 786 -47.44 -0.92 49.19
N THR A 787 -47.54 -1.04 50.52
CA THR A 787 -48.60 -0.47 51.36
C THR A 787 -48.69 1.05 51.23
N ASP A 788 -47.57 1.77 51.31
CA ASP A 788 -47.56 3.25 51.23
C ASP A 788 -47.79 3.74 49.80
N LEU A 789 -47.23 3.04 48.81
CA LEU A 789 -47.44 3.33 47.39
C LEU A 789 -48.92 3.14 47.03
N ARG A 790 -49.54 2.04 47.46
CA ARG A 790 -50.97 1.79 47.28
C ARG A 790 -51.84 2.83 48.00
N ALA A 791 -51.46 3.25 49.20
CA ALA A 791 -52.14 4.33 49.93
C ALA A 791 -51.99 5.71 49.24
N SER A 792 -51.00 5.87 48.36
CA SER A 792 -50.77 7.11 47.59
C SER A 792 -51.62 7.22 46.31
N ILE A 793 -52.36 6.17 45.93
CA ILE A 793 -53.15 6.13 44.68
C ILE A 793 -54.65 6.19 45.00
N PRO A 794 -55.43 7.13 44.39
CA PRO A 794 -56.88 7.19 44.58
C PRO A 794 -57.61 5.88 44.23
N GLY A 795 -58.70 5.59 44.94
CA GLY A 795 -59.43 4.31 44.84
C GLY A 795 -60.23 4.13 43.54
N LEU A 796 -60.49 2.87 43.17
CA LEU A 796 -61.33 2.53 42.00
C LEU A 796 -62.83 2.74 42.28
N ALA A 797 -63.50 3.41 41.36
CA ALA A 797 -64.91 3.14 41.08
C ALA A 797 -65.04 1.79 40.36
N ARG A 798 -65.95 0.92 40.80
CA ARG A 798 -66.03 -0.48 40.32
C ARG A 798 -66.86 -0.61 39.03
N SER A 799 -66.33 -0.15 37.90
CA SER A 799 -66.90 -0.53 36.59
C SER A 799 -66.53 -1.97 36.25
N ALA A 800 -67.54 -2.84 36.11
CA ALA A 800 -67.36 -4.29 35.95
C ALA A 800 -67.54 -4.81 34.51
N SER A 801 -68.10 -4.00 33.61
CA SER A 801 -68.53 -4.40 32.26
C SER A 801 -67.40 -4.64 31.26
N MET A 802 -66.25 -3.99 31.47
CA MET A 802 -65.19 -3.86 30.45
C MET A 802 -64.16 -5.00 30.39
N ARG A 803 -64.18 -5.94 31.35
CA ARG A 803 -63.10 -6.90 31.60
C ARG A 803 -62.80 -7.89 30.47
N GLN A 804 -63.68 -8.00 29.48
CA GLN A 804 -63.55 -8.91 28.33
C GLN A 804 -63.82 -8.20 26.98
N SER A 805 -63.66 -6.87 26.91
CA SER A 805 -63.73 -6.16 25.62
C SER A 805 -62.63 -6.66 24.67
N ALA A 806 -63.01 -6.91 23.41
CA ALA A 806 -62.06 -7.27 22.35
C ALA A 806 -61.01 -6.18 22.12
N VAL A 807 -61.31 -4.91 22.42
CA VAL A 807 -60.36 -3.79 22.34
C VAL A 807 -59.31 -3.87 23.44
N VAL A 808 -59.69 -4.28 24.66
CA VAL A 808 -58.75 -4.47 25.78
C VAL A 808 -57.76 -5.60 25.49
N LEU A 809 -58.25 -6.74 24.99
CA LEU A 809 -57.38 -7.87 24.57
C LEU A 809 -56.42 -7.46 23.44
N LYS A 810 -56.93 -6.72 22.45
CA LYS A 810 -56.12 -6.21 21.32
C LYS A 810 -55.04 -5.23 21.77
N LEU A 811 -55.34 -4.36 22.74
CA LEU A 811 -54.35 -3.43 23.29
C LEU A 811 -53.32 -4.14 24.18
N GLN A 812 -53.72 -5.14 24.98
CA GLN A 812 -52.77 -5.97 25.74
C GLN A 812 -51.75 -6.65 24.82
N GLU A 813 -52.21 -7.22 23.71
CA GLU A 813 -51.33 -7.82 22.70
C GLU A 813 -50.36 -6.79 22.08
N MET A 814 -50.81 -5.56 21.82
CA MET A 814 -49.92 -4.48 21.37
C MET A 814 -48.88 -4.09 22.43
N MET A 815 -49.18 -4.21 23.73
CA MET A 815 -48.20 -3.95 24.80
C MET A 815 -47.14 -5.07 24.90
N ASN A 816 -47.50 -6.31 24.57
CA ASN A 816 -46.53 -7.41 24.40
C ASN A 816 -45.56 -7.07 23.25
N GLN A 817 -46.10 -6.70 22.08
CA GLN A 817 -45.31 -6.34 20.89
C GLN A 817 -44.41 -5.10 21.13
N VAL A 818 -44.86 -4.12 21.92
CA VAL A 818 -44.00 -3.00 22.39
C VAL A 818 -42.82 -3.50 23.23
N THR A 819 -43.03 -4.53 24.05
CA THR A 819 -42.02 -5.07 24.96
C THR A 819 -41.00 -5.93 24.20
N GLU A 820 -41.44 -6.74 23.25
CA GLU A 820 -40.55 -7.46 22.32
C GLU A 820 -39.72 -6.49 21.49
N LEU A 821 -40.35 -5.47 20.87
CA LEU A 821 -39.65 -4.46 20.06
C LEU A 821 -38.56 -3.72 20.86
N LYS A 822 -38.73 -3.53 22.17
CA LYS A 822 -37.71 -2.95 23.06
C LYS A 822 -36.56 -3.93 23.33
N ARG A 823 -36.86 -5.19 23.64
CA ARG A 823 -35.83 -6.24 23.80
C ARG A 823 -34.98 -6.36 22.53
N ASP A 824 -35.63 -6.40 21.37
CA ASP A 824 -34.97 -6.58 20.08
C ASP A 824 -34.01 -5.41 19.77
N ARG A 825 -34.34 -4.19 20.22
CA ARG A 825 -33.41 -3.04 20.17
C ARG A 825 -32.21 -3.20 21.10
N GLU A 826 -32.40 -3.73 22.30
CA GLU A 826 -31.25 -4.08 23.16
C GLU A 826 -30.37 -5.19 22.54
N GLU A 827 -30.89 -6.02 21.64
CA GLU A 827 -30.11 -7.02 20.91
C GLU A 827 -29.37 -6.37 19.73
N ILE A 828 -30.02 -5.49 18.96
CA ILE A 828 -29.37 -4.70 17.89
C ILE A 828 -28.25 -3.79 18.44
N GLU A 829 -28.42 -3.16 19.60
CA GLU A 829 -27.33 -2.39 20.24
C GLU A 829 -26.13 -3.30 20.58
N LYS A 830 -26.36 -4.54 21.03
CA LYS A 830 -25.30 -5.51 21.31
C LYS A 830 -24.62 -6.02 20.02
N GLU A 831 -25.30 -6.09 18.88
CA GLU A 831 -24.66 -6.42 17.61
C GLU A 831 -23.61 -5.37 17.21
N PHE A 832 -23.92 -4.08 17.38
CA PHE A 832 -22.96 -3.00 17.15
C PHE A 832 -21.72 -3.09 18.06
N GLU A 833 -21.87 -3.46 19.33
CA GLU A 833 -20.75 -3.65 20.27
C GLU A 833 -19.86 -4.85 19.93
N ASN A 834 -20.45 -5.92 19.39
CA ASN A 834 -19.75 -7.17 19.06
C ASN A 834 -19.06 -7.14 17.68
N ALA A 835 -19.48 -6.26 16.76
CA ALA A 835 -18.94 -6.11 15.40
C ALA A 835 -17.53 -5.47 15.36
N LYS A 836 -16.51 -6.22 15.77
CA LYS A 836 -15.09 -5.81 15.76
C LYS A 836 -14.42 -6.11 14.42
N LEU A 837 -13.53 -5.21 13.97
CA LEU A 837 -12.86 -5.31 12.68
C LEU A 837 -11.37 -4.93 12.78
N GLU A 838 -10.48 -5.90 12.48
CA GLU A 838 -9.03 -5.73 12.51
C GLU A 838 -8.49 -5.06 11.22
N MET A 839 -8.39 -3.73 11.25
CA MET A 839 -7.98 -2.94 10.07
C MET A 839 -6.46 -2.83 9.86
N THR A 840 -5.63 -3.10 10.88
CA THR A 840 -4.17 -2.96 10.79
C THR A 840 -3.54 -3.75 9.62
N PRO A 841 -3.90 -5.03 9.36
CA PRO A 841 -3.35 -5.78 8.22
C PRO A 841 -3.81 -5.24 6.86
N ILE A 842 -5.02 -4.66 6.79
CA ILE A 842 -5.60 -4.09 5.58
C ILE A 842 -4.85 -2.80 5.21
N PHE A 843 -4.63 -1.91 6.18
CA PHE A 843 -3.86 -0.69 5.97
C PHE A 843 -2.36 -0.97 5.72
N LEU A 844 -1.76 -2.00 6.35
CA LEU A 844 -0.41 -2.45 6.02
C LEU A 844 -0.28 -2.87 4.55
N ARG A 845 -1.24 -3.63 4.01
CA ARG A 845 -1.25 -3.99 2.57
C ARG A 845 -1.43 -2.75 1.69
N ALA A 846 -2.39 -1.88 2.00
CA ALA A 846 -2.63 -0.66 1.23
C ALA A 846 -1.40 0.27 1.20
N PHE A 847 -0.66 0.34 2.32
CA PHE A 847 0.60 1.07 2.40
C PHE A 847 1.69 0.44 1.53
N ALA A 848 1.86 -0.89 1.57
CA ALA A 848 2.87 -1.59 0.76
C ALA A 848 2.64 -1.47 -0.76
N GLU A 849 1.40 -1.28 -1.21
CA GLU A 849 1.05 -1.17 -2.64
C GLU A 849 1.23 0.26 -3.22
N SER A 850 1.24 1.30 -2.39
CA SER A 850 1.12 2.71 -2.84
C SER A 850 1.99 3.73 -2.10
N SER A 851 2.52 3.40 -0.93
CA SER A 851 3.08 4.31 0.08
C SER A 851 2.13 5.42 0.57
N ILE A 852 0.87 5.47 0.11
CA ILE A 852 -0.12 6.49 0.45
C ILE A 852 -1.44 5.78 0.79
N VAL A 853 -1.69 5.60 2.09
CA VAL A 853 -2.93 4.99 2.57
C VAL A 853 -4.09 5.96 2.32
N VAL A 854 -4.93 5.69 1.32
CA VAL A 854 -6.19 6.40 1.09
C VAL A 854 -7.23 5.89 2.10
N GLU A 855 -7.00 6.28 3.35
CA GLU A 855 -7.68 5.80 4.55
C GLU A 855 -9.20 5.84 4.41
N GLU A 856 -9.78 6.99 4.10
CA GLU A 856 -11.23 7.21 4.05
C GLU A 856 -11.97 6.21 3.14
N ALA A 857 -11.42 5.93 1.95
CA ALA A 857 -12.04 5.03 0.98
C ALA A 857 -11.95 3.56 1.41
N VAL A 858 -10.86 3.18 2.08
CA VAL A 858 -10.67 1.85 2.65
C VAL A 858 -11.55 1.67 3.89
N SER A 859 -11.65 2.68 4.75
CA SER A 859 -12.51 2.69 5.94
C SER A 859 -13.99 2.58 5.57
N LYS A 860 -14.50 3.46 4.69
CA LYS A 860 -15.91 3.45 4.27
C LYS A 860 -16.34 2.09 3.74
N LYS A 861 -15.58 1.51 2.81
CA LYS A 861 -15.87 0.17 2.24
C LYS A 861 -16.08 -0.88 3.32
N HIS A 862 -15.16 -1.01 4.28
CA HIS A 862 -15.24 -2.08 5.28
C HIS A 862 -16.22 -1.77 6.42
N LEU A 863 -16.51 -0.48 6.70
CA LEU A 863 -17.64 -0.10 7.55
C LEU A 863 -18.97 -0.49 6.90
N ASP A 864 -19.18 -0.13 5.63
CA ASP A 864 -20.39 -0.47 4.87
C ASP A 864 -20.59 -2.00 4.80
N GLU A 865 -19.52 -2.76 4.50
CA GLU A 865 -19.56 -4.23 4.44
C GLU A 865 -19.85 -4.90 5.80
N THR A 866 -19.58 -4.24 6.93
CA THR A 866 -19.77 -4.81 8.28
C THR A 866 -21.07 -4.34 8.94
N PHE A 867 -21.41 -3.06 8.83
CA PHE A 867 -22.49 -2.43 9.60
C PHE A 867 -23.79 -2.21 8.83
N SER A 868 -23.78 -2.27 7.49
CA SER A 868 -25.00 -2.13 6.68
C SER A 868 -26.12 -3.11 7.05
N PRO A 869 -25.87 -4.41 7.35
CA PRO A 869 -26.91 -5.32 7.81
C PRO A 869 -27.58 -4.86 9.12
N ILE A 870 -26.79 -4.36 10.07
CA ILE A 870 -27.29 -3.87 11.37
C ILE A 870 -28.09 -2.56 11.18
N GLN A 871 -27.65 -1.69 10.26
CA GLN A 871 -28.42 -0.49 9.87
C GLN A 871 -29.77 -0.82 9.22
N THR A 872 -29.90 -1.97 8.53
CA THR A 872 -31.19 -2.48 8.06
C THR A 872 -32.09 -2.84 9.24
N LEU A 873 -31.60 -3.61 10.23
CA LEU A 873 -32.36 -3.97 11.44
C LEU A 873 -32.84 -2.74 12.23
N VAL A 874 -31.97 -1.73 12.39
CA VAL A 874 -32.34 -0.42 12.98
C VAL A 874 -33.52 0.21 12.24
N THR A 875 -33.49 0.17 10.91
CA THR A 875 -34.51 0.80 10.05
C THR A 875 -35.82 0.01 10.05
N GLU A 876 -35.76 -1.32 10.06
CA GLU A 876 -36.93 -2.19 10.17
C GLU A 876 -37.60 -2.07 11.56
N SER A 877 -36.81 -1.99 12.63
CA SER A 877 -37.30 -1.75 14.00
C SER A 877 -38.02 -0.40 14.15
N ILE A 878 -37.61 0.62 13.40
CA ILE A 878 -38.29 1.92 13.38
C ILE A 878 -39.60 1.85 12.58
N GLN A 879 -39.59 1.22 11.40
CA GLN A 879 -40.82 1.02 10.60
C GLN A 879 -41.82 0.07 11.28
N ALA A 880 -41.37 -0.83 12.16
CA ALA A 880 -42.23 -1.63 13.02
C ALA A 880 -42.91 -0.77 14.09
N GLN A 881 -42.17 0.15 14.73
CA GLN A 881 -42.71 1.09 15.71
C GLN A 881 -43.79 1.99 15.10
N GLU A 882 -43.58 2.56 13.91
CA GLU A 882 -44.54 3.45 13.25
C GLU A 882 -45.91 2.76 13.12
N LYS A 883 -45.93 1.56 12.52
CA LYS A 883 -47.14 0.74 12.30
C LYS A 883 -47.81 0.34 13.63
N LEU A 884 -47.02 -0.04 14.63
CA LEU A 884 -47.51 -0.40 15.96
C LEU A 884 -48.09 0.81 16.70
N THR A 885 -47.48 1.99 16.55
CA THR A 885 -47.93 3.25 17.15
C THR A 885 -49.28 3.68 16.58
N ASP A 886 -49.44 3.66 15.26
CA ASP A 886 -50.73 3.91 14.60
C ASP A 886 -51.81 2.93 15.08
N ALA A 887 -51.47 1.64 15.19
CA ALA A 887 -52.40 0.61 15.64
C ALA A 887 -52.85 0.81 17.11
N ILE A 888 -51.90 1.21 17.99
CA ILE A 888 -52.16 1.56 19.39
C ILE A 888 -53.06 2.80 19.50
N LEU A 889 -52.79 3.87 18.74
CA LEU A 889 -53.60 5.09 18.75
C LEU A 889 -55.06 4.80 18.36
N ASN A 890 -55.28 4.08 17.25
CA ASN A 890 -56.61 3.71 16.78
C ASN A 890 -57.36 2.80 17.78
N ALA A 891 -56.67 1.84 18.40
CA ALA A 891 -57.28 0.97 19.40
C ALA A 891 -57.54 1.70 20.74
N ASN A 892 -56.67 2.63 21.15
CA ASN A 892 -56.87 3.43 22.34
C ASN A 892 -58.05 4.41 22.21
N GLU A 893 -58.27 4.98 21.03
CA GLU A 893 -59.46 5.81 20.75
C GLU A 893 -60.77 4.99 20.90
N GLN A 894 -60.76 3.70 20.54
CA GLN A 894 -61.87 2.78 20.80
C GLN A 894 -62.01 2.49 22.30
N PHE A 895 -60.92 2.16 22.99
CA PHE A 895 -60.90 1.89 24.44
C PHE A 895 -61.39 3.07 25.29
N VAL A 896 -61.01 4.31 24.97
CA VAL A 896 -61.46 5.52 25.67
C VAL A 896 -62.97 5.74 25.49
N ARG A 897 -63.53 5.46 24.31
CA ARG A 897 -64.99 5.49 24.08
C ARG A 897 -65.72 4.44 24.92
N GLU A 898 -65.16 3.26 25.08
CA GLU A 898 -65.75 2.17 25.87
C GLU A 898 -65.57 2.36 27.40
N LYS A 899 -64.49 3.03 27.86
CA LYS A 899 -64.18 3.29 29.28
C LYS A 899 -65.23 4.19 29.95
N GLY A 900 -65.78 5.16 29.20
CA GLY A 900 -66.72 6.16 29.72
C GLY A 900 -66.07 7.18 30.67
N ALA A 901 -66.89 8.06 31.25
CA ALA A 901 -66.43 9.14 32.14
C ALA A 901 -66.26 8.72 33.62
N ASP A 902 -66.59 7.48 33.97
CA ASP A 902 -66.68 7.02 35.37
C ASP A 902 -65.32 6.69 36.04
N SER A 903 -64.19 6.84 35.32
CA SER A 903 -62.86 6.69 35.92
C SER A 903 -62.37 7.98 36.55
N SER A 904 -61.98 7.93 37.83
CA SER A 904 -61.41 9.07 38.56
C SER A 904 -60.20 9.66 37.83
N ILE A 905 -60.34 10.91 37.39
CA ILE A 905 -59.30 11.69 36.72
C ILE A 905 -58.04 11.81 37.60
N ASP A 906 -58.22 11.95 38.91
CA ASP A 906 -57.12 12.01 39.88
C ASP A 906 -56.33 10.71 39.96
N ARG A 907 -56.99 9.55 39.78
CA ARG A 907 -56.31 8.25 39.67
C ARG A 907 -55.50 8.16 38.38
N ASP A 908 -56.09 8.45 37.22
CA ASP A 908 -55.37 8.44 35.93
C ASP A 908 -54.16 9.42 35.94
N ASN A 909 -54.29 10.59 36.57
CA ASN A 909 -53.20 11.55 36.75
C ASN A 909 -52.08 11.03 37.67
N MET A 910 -52.43 10.44 38.82
CA MET A 910 -51.45 9.83 39.74
C MET A 910 -50.70 8.67 39.07
N LEU A 911 -51.40 7.83 38.32
CA LEU A 911 -50.81 6.70 37.58
C LEU A 911 -49.87 7.17 36.46
N ARG A 912 -50.23 8.21 35.68
CA ARG A 912 -49.31 8.85 34.73
C ARG A 912 -48.08 9.43 35.42
N MET A 913 -48.24 10.13 36.54
CA MET A 913 -47.11 10.72 37.28
C MET A 913 -46.13 9.65 37.76
N LEU A 914 -46.64 8.52 38.29
CA LEU A 914 -45.82 7.37 38.68
C LEU A 914 -45.15 6.69 37.46
N ALA A 915 -45.86 6.56 36.34
CA ALA A 915 -45.28 6.01 35.11
C ALA A 915 -44.11 6.87 34.60
N ASN A 916 -44.30 8.20 34.51
CA ASN A 916 -43.29 9.17 34.09
C ASN A 916 -42.09 9.19 35.05
N ALA A 917 -42.33 9.14 36.37
CA ALA A 917 -41.27 9.19 37.36
C ALA A 917 -40.37 7.95 37.36
N HIS A 918 -40.89 6.78 37.03
CA HIS A 918 -40.06 5.59 36.79
C HIS A 918 -39.13 5.79 35.59
N ASP A 919 -39.67 6.30 34.48
CA ASP A 919 -38.93 6.40 33.23
C ASP A 919 -37.83 7.48 33.36
N ALA A 920 -38.15 8.62 34.00
CA ALA A 920 -37.17 9.62 34.41
C ALA A 920 -36.14 9.11 35.44
N PHE A 921 -36.52 8.24 36.38
CA PHE A 921 -35.57 7.62 37.31
C PHE A 921 -34.53 6.76 36.58
N LEU A 922 -34.96 5.95 35.60
CA LEU A 922 -34.03 5.12 34.82
C LEU A 922 -33.08 5.97 33.98
N GLU A 923 -33.57 7.04 33.36
CA GLU A 923 -32.76 7.99 32.61
C GLU A 923 -31.72 8.68 33.51
N LEU A 924 -32.16 9.26 34.64
CA LEU A 924 -31.28 9.92 35.60
C LEU A 924 -30.24 8.95 36.18
N HIS A 925 -30.64 7.73 36.54
CA HIS A 925 -29.73 6.70 37.04
C HIS A 925 -28.69 6.27 35.98
N ALA A 926 -29.06 6.22 34.69
CA ALA A 926 -28.11 5.98 33.61
C ALA A 926 -27.13 7.15 33.45
N ASN A 927 -27.64 8.38 33.34
CA ASN A 927 -26.85 9.59 33.15
C ASN A 927 -25.84 9.82 34.30
N VAL A 928 -26.26 9.62 35.56
CA VAL A 928 -25.38 9.71 36.73
C VAL A 928 -24.29 8.65 36.68
N LYS A 929 -24.61 7.40 36.32
CA LYS A 929 -23.64 6.32 36.18
C LYS A 929 -22.61 6.60 35.07
N GLU A 930 -23.03 7.22 33.97
CA GLU A 930 -22.14 7.66 32.89
C GLU A 930 -21.23 8.82 33.35
N GLY A 931 -21.77 9.85 34.00
CA GLY A 931 -20.99 10.96 34.58
C GLY A 931 -19.97 10.49 35.63
N THR A 932 -20.37 9.58 36.53
CA THR A 932 -19.47 8.93 37.49
C THR A 932 -18.34 8.18 36.78
N LYS A 933 -18.61 7.47 35.69
CA LYS A 933 -17.57 6.79 34.90
C LYS A 933 -16.65 7.81 34.24
N PHE A 934 -17.20 8.79 33.53
CA PHE A 934 -16.49 9.85 32.81
C PHE A 934 -15.45 10.56 33.71
N TYR A 935 -15.83 11.02 34.90
CA TYR A 935 -14.90 11.71 35.79
C TYR A 935 -13.80 10.80 36.37
N ASN A 936 -14.02 9.47 36.43
CA ASN A 936 -13.00 8.52 36.85
C ASN A 936 -12.06 8.14 35.69
N ASP A 937 -12.57 7.99 34.46
CA ASP A 937 -11.78 7.79 33.24
C ASP A 937 -10.91 9.04 32.91
N MET A 938 -11.40 10.25 33.26
CA MET A 938 -10.71 11.53 32.99
C MET A 938 -9.53 11.81 33.94
N THR A 939 -9.60 11.41 35.20
CA THR A 939 -8.53 11.63 36.20
C THR A 939 -7.15 11.13 35.75
N PRO A 940 -6.96 9.87 35.29
CA PRO A 940 -5.66 9.39 34.82
C PRO A 940 -5.18 10.03 33.50
N LEU A 941 -6.01 10.81 32.80
CA LEU A 941 -5.57 11.63 31.67
C LEU A 941 -4.95 12.94 32.16
N ILE A 942 -5.62 13.62 33.11
CA ILE A 942 -5.12 14.88 33.70
C ILE A 942 -3.84 14.63 34.50
N VAL A 943 -3.74 13.52 35.26
CA VAL A 943 -2.51 13.14 35.98
C VAL A 943 -1.34 12.89 35.03
N ARG A 944 -1.56 12.30 33.84
CA ARG A 944 -0.50 12.15 32.84
C ARG A 944 -0.04 13.48 32.24
N LEU A 945 -0.95 14.44 32.04
CA LEU A 945 -0.60 15.81 31.67
C LEU A 945 0.19 16.52 32.78
N GLN A 946 -0.22 16.35 34.04
CA GLN A 946 0.48 16.88 35.22
C GLN A 946 1.93 16.36 35.29
N GLN A 947 2.14 15.05 35.12
CA GLN A 947 3.49 14.46 35.11
C GLN A 947 4.35 15.04 33.98
N LYS A 948 3.84 15.04 32.73
CA LYS A 948 4.52 15.62 31.55
C LYS A 948 4.93 17.09 31.75
N ILE A 949 4.10 17.88 32.45
CA ILE A 949 4.39 19.27 32.80
C ILE A 949 5.40 19.36 33.96
N SER A 950 5.29 18.49 34.97
CA SER A 950 6.25 18.38 36.07
C SER A 950 7.65 18.05 35.57
N ASP A 951 7.79 17.09 34.66
CA ASP A 951 9.07 16.69 34.05
C ASP A 951 9.68 17.84 33.23
N PHE A 952 8.85 18.56 32.46
CA PHE A 952 9.28 19.77 31.75
C PHE A 952 9.78 20.85 32.72
N CYS A 953 9.01 21.18 33.76
CA CYS A 953 9.38 22.19 34.76
C CYS A 953 10.61 21.78 35.58
N PHE A 954 10.76 20.50 35.91
CA PHE A 954 11.95 19.96 36.58
C PHE A 954 13.20 20.12 35.72
N ALA A 955 13.16 19.71 34.45
CA ALA A 955 14.33 19.77 33.60
C ALA A 955 14.65 21.21 33.13
N ARG A 956 13.63 22.08 32.99
CA ARG A 956 13.81 23.53 32.88
C ARG A 956 14.44 24.14 34.13
N LYS A 957 14.17 23.60 35.33
CA LYS A 957 14.83 24.02 36.56
C LYS A 957 16.31 23.57 36.59
N THR A 958 16.64 22.38 36.09
CA THR A 958 18.04 21.94 35.90
C THR A 958 18.80 22.90 34.98
N GLU A 959 18.27 23.18 33.78
CA GLU A 959 18.84 24.14 32.82
C GLU A 959 19.00 25.54 33.44
N LYS A 960 18.01 26.00 34.21
CA LYS A 960 18.04 27.27 34.94
C LYS A 960 19.15 27.29 36.00
N ASP A 961 19.31 26.22 36.77
CA ASP A 961 20.28 26.12 37.86
C ASP A 961 21.71 25.91 37.31
N ASP A 962 21.87 25.34 36.10
CA ASP A 962 23.13 25.31 35.34
C ASP A 962 23.50 26.70 34.81
N LEU A 963 22.59 27.35 34.07
CA LEU A 963 22.83 28.68 33.50
C LEU A 963 23.06 29.74 34.59
N MET A 964 22.42 29.61 35.76
CA MET A 964 22.70 30.44 36.93
C MET A 964 24.15 30.31 37.42
N ARG A 965 24.72 29.10 37.41
CA ARG A 965 26.13 28.88 37.79
C ARG A 965 27.08 29.53 36.78
N ASP A 966 26.82 29.39 35.49
CA ASP A 966 27.62 30.03 34.44
C ASP A 966 27.55 31.56 34.51
N VAL A 967 26.34 32.12 34.71
CA VAL A 967 26.14 33.57 34.87
C VAL A 967 26.84 34.08 36.13
N GLN A 968 26.77 33.37 37.26
CA GLN A 968 27.49 33.73 38.48
C GLN A 968 29.02 33.69 38.28
N GLN A 969 29.56 32.65 37.65
CA GLN A 969 30.98 32.59 37.29
C GLN A 969 31.38 33.74 36.35
N SER A 970 30.52 34.10 35.39
CA SER A 970 30.76 35.25 34.49
C SER A 970 30.77 36.61 35.19
N ILE A 971 30.21 36.71 36.40
CA ILE A 971 30.21 37.93 37.23
C ILE A 971 31.44 37.93 38.14
N ILE A 972 31.76 36.79 38.75
CA ILE A 972 32.96 36.60 39.60
C ILE A 972 34.25 36.80 38.79
N ASN A 973 34.27 36.39 37.52
CA ASN A 973 35.44 36.48 36.64
C ASN A 973 35.56 37.84 35.90
N GLN A 974 34.72 38.84 36.18
CA GLN A 974 34.91 40.20 35.63
C GLN A 974 35.83 41.04 36.54
N PRO A 975 36.98 41.54 36.04
CA PRO A 975 37.83 42.43 36.82
C PRO A 975 37.15 43.79 37.03
N SER A 976 37.27 44.35 38.23
CA SER A 976 36.65 45.63 38.60
C SER A 976 37.29 46.81 37.85
N GLY A 977 36.61 47.30 36.80
CA GLY A 977 37.12 48.35 35.92
C GLY A 977 36.72 49.77 36.30
N ASN A 978 37.66 50.49 36.92
CA ASN A 978 37.79 51.96 37.04
C ASN A 978 36.57 52.83 37.42
N VAL A 979 36.64 53.38 38.63
CA VAL A 979 36.00 54.65 39.01
C VAL A 979 36.73 55.83 38.31
N PRO A 980 36.03 56.83 37.72
CA PRO A 980 36.65 58.07 37.23
C PRO A 980 37.09 58.99 38.38
N ALA A 981 38.23 59.69 38.25
CA ALA A 981 38.85 60.39 39.38
C ALA A 981 38.63 61.92 39.40
N ASN A 982 37.99 62.39 40.49
CA ASN A 982 38.19 63.69 41.17
C ASN A 982 37.81 65.01 40.42
N PRO A 983 37.38 66.07 41.16
CA PRO A 983 38.21 66.76 42.16
C PRO A 983 37.62 66.97 43.58
N SER A 984 38.50 66.72 44.55
CA SER A 984 38.64 67.27 45.91
C SER A 984 37.69 68.37 46.45
N PHE A 985 37.22 68.17 47.69
CA PHE A 985 37.32 69.19 48.75
C PHE A 985 37.52 68.54 50.15
N GLU A 986 37.61 69.37 51.20
CA GLU A 986 38.36 69.14 52.45
C GLU A 986 37.91 68.01 53.42
N SER A 987 38.91 67.24 53.83
CA SER A 987 39.41 67.05 55.22
C SER A 987 38.49 67.15 56.45
N THR A 988 38.28 65.99 57.07
CA THR A 988 38.49 65.69 58.51
C THR A 988 37.73 66.45 59.62
N ASP A 989 36.80 65.73 60.25
CA ASP A 989 36.88 65.32 61.67
C ASP A 989 36.06 63.99 61.83
N GLY A 990 36.26 63.09 62.80
CA GLY A 990 37.22 63.03 63.88
C GLY A 990 37.15 61.71 64.67
N SER A 991 38.29 61.28 65.24
CA SER A 991 38.44 60.16 66.20
C SER A 991 38.24 58.71 65.74
N LYS A 992 39.08 57.83 66.30
CA LYS A 992 39.02 56.36 66.23
C LYS A 992 38.26 55.85 67.45
N SER A 993 37.59 54.68 67.37
CA SER A 993 37.90 53.58 68.31
C SER A 993 37.26 52.23 67.97
N ARG A 994 37.86 51.19 68.54
CA ARG A 994 37.46 49.77 68.59
C ARG A 994 35.96 49.54 68.88
N ARG A 995 35.46 48.38 68.45
CA ARG A 995 34.65 47.52 69.36
C ARG A 995 35.20 46.08 69.44
N PRO A 996 35.08 45.38 70.58
CA PRO A 996 35.67 44.06 70.82
C PRO A 996 34.69 42.91 70.51
N PRO A 997 35.12 41.63 70.56
CA PRO A 997 34.29 40.48 70.21
C PRO A 997 33.23 40.16 71.28
N ARG A 998 32.05 39.69 70.85
CA ARG A 998 30.99 39.13 71.72
C ARG A 998 29.95 38.35 70.88
N PRO A 999 29.06 37.55 71.51
CA PRO A 999 29.31 36.16 71.91
C PRO A 999 28.37 35.17 71.17
N PRO A 1000 28.50 33.84 71.36
CA PRO A 1000 27.46 32.90 70.97
C PRO A 1000 26.21 33.04 71.86
N PRO A 1001 25.00 33.26 71.30
CA PRO A 1001 23.73 33.16 72.02
C PRO A 1001 23.09 31.76 71.85
N PRO A 1002 22.17 31.33 72.73
CA PRO A 1002 21.78 29.92 72.87
C PRO A 1002 20.47 29.54 72.14
N ALA A 1003 20.08 28.27 72.32
CA ALA A 1003 18.91 27.65 71.73
C ALA A 1003 17.56 28.35 72.05
N VAL A 1004 16.65 28.22 71.09
CA VAL A 1004 15.18 28.31 71.23
C VAL A 1004 14.58 27.00 70.69
N PRO A 1005 13.35 26.60 71.09
CA PRO A 1005 13.11 25.20 71.44
C PRO A 1005 12.86 24.25 70.26
N SER A 1006 13.27 23.00 70.44
CA SER A 1006 12.56 21.86 69.86
C SER A 1006 11.35 21.55 70.74
N GLU A 1007 10.14 21.63 70.18
CA GLU A 1007 9.04 20.78 70.68
C GLU A 1007 9.17 19.42 70.01
N GLU A 1008 9.77 18.46 70.73
CA GLU A 1008 9.54 17.05 70.47
C GLU A 1008 8.47 16.51 71.43
N GLN A 1009 7.54 15.74 70.89
CA GLN A 1009 7.09 14.49 71.49
C GLN A 1009 7.55 13.41 70.50
N GLN A 1010 8.51 12.52 70.77
CA GLN A 1010 9.04 11.94 72.01
C GLN A 1010 8.03 11.13 72.86
N ALA A 1011 8.43 9.88 73.14
CA ALA A 1011 7.91 8.95 74.16
C ALA A 1011 6.49 8.36 73.95
N THR A 1012 6.13 7.13 74.37
CA THR A 1012 6.94 6.06 74.99
C THR A 1012 6.36 4.65 74.72
N LEU A 1013 7.20 3.72 74.25
CA LEU A 1013 7.32 2.34 74.75
C LEU A 1013 8.76 1.84 74.45
N ARG A 1014 9.23 0.80 75.16
CA ARG A 1014 10.67 0.61 75.45
C ARG A 1014 11.54 -0.05 74.35
N GLN A 1015 12.75 0.51 74.18
CA GLN A 1015 14.10 -0.11 74.12
C GLN A 1015 14.50 -1.18 73.05
N MET A 1016 15.52 -0.82 72.23
CA MET A 1016 16.89 -1.43 72.06
C MET A 1016 17.11 -2.97 71.92
N PRO A 1017 18.22 -3.47 71.29
CA PRO A 1017 19.39 -2.84 70.60
C PRO A 1017 19.55 -3.32 69.12
N GLY A 1018 20.65 -3.15 68.33
CA GLY A 1018 21.87 -2.32 68.43
C GLY A 1018 23.22 -3.05 68.10
N LEU A 1019 24.19 -2.37 67.44
CA LEU A 1019 25.63 -2.72 67.21
C LEU A 1019 25.94 -3.81 66.13
N THR A 1020 27.07 -3.88 65.36
CA THR A 1020 28.24 -2.98 65.07
C THR A 1020 29.09 -3.43 63.84
N ALA A 1021 29.89 -2.50 63.27
CA ALA A 1021 31.25 -2.65 62.69
C ALA A 1021 31.54 -3.03 61.20
N SER A 1022 32.67 -2.43 60.73
CA SER A 1022 33.59 -2.79 59.61
C SER A 1022 33.21 -2.63 58.12
N ALA A 1023 34.11 -1.96 57.39
CA ALA A 1023 34.29 -1.92 55.92
C ALA A 1023 35.44 -2.92 55.52
N PRO A 1024 36.00 -3.03 54.27
CA PRO A 1024 35.99 -2.09 53.13
C PRO A 1024 35.98 -2.67 51.67
N TYR A 1025 36.07 -1.75 50.68
CA TYR A 1025 36.46 -1.89 49.25
C TYR A 1025 35.57 -2.63 48.23
N MET A 1026 35.07 -1.89 47.21
CA MET A 1026 35.73 -1.80 45.89
C MET A 1026 35.18 -0.62 45.02
N MET A 1027 35.81 -0.31 43.88
CA MET A 1027 35.49 0.84 43.00
C MET A 1027 34.33 0.61 42.00
N GLY A 1028 33.72 1.70 41.51
CA GLY A 1028 32.75 1.66 40.38
C GLY A 1028 32.28 3.05 39.86
N THR A 1029 33.08 3.64 38.97
CA THR A 1029 32.89 4.84 38.10
C THR A 1029 31.49 5.46 37.84
N SER A 1030 31.49 6.79 37.60
CA SER A 1030 30.35 7.73 37.46
C SER A 1030 29.24 7.40 36.44
N PRO A 1031 27.99 7.90 36.66
CA PRO A 1031 26.93 7.98 35.65
C PRO A 1031 27.09 9.19 34.71
N GLY A 1032 26.49 9.10 33.52
CA GLY A 1032 26.48 10.16 32.49
C GLY A 1032 25.24 11.09 32.54
N ALA A 1033 25.31 12.22 31.84
CA ALA A 1033 24.27 13.24 31.82
C ALA A 1033 22.99 12.81 31.07
N GLN A 1034 21.83 13.27 31.55
CA GLN A 1034 20.52 13.09 30.92
C GLN A 1034 20.19 14.29 30.03
N GLN A 1035 19.53 14.07 28.89
CA GLN A 1035 19.07 15.14 27.98
C GLN A 1035 17.54 15.14 27.84
N LEU A 1036 16.98 16.34 27.72
CA LEU A 1036 15.53 16.59 27.66
C LEU A 1036 14.91 16.12 26.34
N THR A 1037 13.69 15.56 26.42
CA THR A 1037 12.86 15.25 25.25
C THR A 1037 11.68 16.22 25.15
N LEU A 1038 11.68 17.07 24.12
CA LEU A 1038 10.47 17.79 23.68
C LEU A 1038 9.60 16.83 22.86
N GLN A 1039 8.36 16.57 23.31
CA GLN A 1039 7.39 15.73 22.59
C GLN A 1039 6.20 16.53 22.03
N ARG A 1040 5.63 16.03 20.93
CA ARG A 1040 4.54 16.65 20.17
C ARG A 1040 3.45 15.61 19.91
N PHE A 1041 2.21 15.90 20.33
CA PHE A 1041 1.13 14.91 20.36
C PHE A 1041 0.26 14.91 19.09
N MET A 1042 -0.23 13.71 18.75
CA MET A 1042 -1.34 13.50 17.81
C MET A 1042 -2.69 13.66 18.54
N PRO A 1043 -3.79 14.03 17.84
CA PRO A 1043 -5.10 14.13 18.46
C PRO A 1043 -5.70 12.73 18.71
N TYR A 1044 -5.97 12.41 19.99
CA TYR A 1044 -6.90 11.35 20.35
C TYR A 1044 -8.36 11.80 20.12
N PRO A 1045 -9.28 10.89 19.77
CA PRO A 1045 -10.66 11.25 19.47
C PRO A 1045 -11.48 11.51 20.73
N PHE A 1046 -11.57 12.78 21.13
CA PHE A 1046 -12.74 13.26 21.86
C PHE A 1046 -13.88 13.48 20.86
N ALA A 1047 -14.76 12.49 20.72
CA ALA A 1047 -16.10 12.69 20.21
C ALA A 1047 -16.99 13.11 21.40
N PRO A 1048 -17.35 14.39 21.56
CA PRO A 1048 -18.33 14.77 22.58
C PRO A 1048 -19.68 14.18 22.18
N THR A 1049 -20.26 13.35 23.05
CA THR A 1049 -21.66 12.92 22.92
C THR A 1049 -22.54 14.16 22.95
N THR A 1050 -23.20 14.46 21.83
CA THR A 1050 -24.03 15.67 21.70
C THR A 1050 -25.31 15.50 22.51
N PHE A 1051 -25.27 15.99 23.75
CA PHE A 1051 -26.45 16.11 24.61
C PHE A 1051 -27.40 17.14 23.98
N SER A 1052 -28.52 16.68 23.41
CA SER A 1052 -29.51 17.53 22.74
C SER A 1052 -30.73 17.73 23.66
N PRO A 1053 -30.92 18.92 24.27
CA PRO A 1053 -32.14 19.24 24.98
C PRO A 1053 -33.31 19.38 24.00
N GLY A 1054 -34.44 18.73 24.30
CA GLY A 1054 -35.62 18.73 23.42
C GLY A 1054 -36.20 20.12 23.15
N HIS A 1055 -36.62 20.37 21.91
CA HIS A 1055 -37.21 21.65 21.51
C HIS A 1055 -38.58 21.90 22.17
N TYR A 1056 -38.69 22.99 22.91
CA TYR A 1056 -39.97 23.61 23.26
C TYR A 1056 -40.14 24.93 22.51
N TYR A 1057 -41.33 25.16 21.93
CA TYR A 1057 -41.69 26.40 21.27
C TYR A 1057 -41.97 27.52 22.30
N ALA A 1058 -41.34 28.68 22.11
CA ALA A 1058 -41.71 29.94 22.75
C ALA A 1058 -41.54 31.09 21.74
N THR A 1059 -42.48 32.05 21.75
CA THR A 1059 -42.57 33.16 20.78
C THR A 1059 -42.44 34.54 21.45
N TYR A 1060 -42.28 35.59 20.61
CA TYR A 1060 -42.17 37.02 20.94
C TYR A 1060 -40.80 37.48 21.53
N PRO A 1061 -40.49 38.79 21.49
CA PRO A 1061 -40.46 39.65 20.30
C PRO A 1061 -39.10 40.36 20.13
N GLY A 1062 -38.87 41.04 19.00
CA GLY A 1062 -37.54 41.59 18.63
C GLY A 1062 -37.29 43.06 18.96
N GLY A 1063 -36.00 43.46 18.87
CA GLY A 1063 -35.52 44.85 18.86
C GLY A 1063 -34.19 45.04 19.60
N GLY A 1064 -33.19 45.74 19.03
CA GLY A 1064 -31.97 46.16 19.76
C GLY A 1064 -30.63 46.17 19.00
N GLN A 1065 -30.40 47.22 18.21
CA GLN A 1065 -29.13 47.91 17.86
C GLN A 1065 -27.74 47.24 18.10
N GLN A 1066 -26.87 47.33 17.08
CA GLN A 1066 -25.39 47.39 17.21
C GLN A 1066 -24.86 48.76 16.75
N PRO A 1067 -23.75 49.26 17.35
CA PRO A 1067 -22.70 49.96 16.60
C PRO A 1067 -21.27 49.62 17.16
N PRO A 1068 -20.16 50.21 16.67
CA PRO A 1068 -19.54 49.83 15.38
C PRO A 1068 -17.99 49.61 15.46
N TYR A 1069 -17.39 49.12 14.38
CA TYR A 1069 -15.92 49.17 14.16
C TYR A 1069 -15.51 50.35 13.24
N PRO A 1070 -14.32 50.97 13.43
CA PRO A 1070 -13.80 52.04 12.57
C PRO A 1070 -13.12 51.52 11.28
N THR A 1071 -12.92 52.42 10.31
CA THR A 1071 -12.45 52.13 8.93
C THR A 1071 -11.18 52.90 8.55
N THR A 1072 -10.50 52.46 7.48
CA THR A 1072 -9.91 53.26 6.36
C THR A 1072 -9.06 52.33 5.46
N ILE A 1073 -9.40 52.09 4.18
CA ILE A 1073 -9.25 52.92 2.96
C ILE A 1073 -7.82 52.92 2.37
N ASN A 1074 -7.61 52.27 1.21
CA ASN A 1074 -7.50 53.00 -0.07
C ASN A 1074 -7.72 52.14 -1.34
N TYR A 1075 -8.02 52.82 -2.45
CA TYR A 1075 -8.32 52.34 -3.82
C TYR A 1075 -7.26 52.94 -4.81
N PRO A 1076 -7.25 52.77 -6.17
CA PRO A 1076 -8.39 52.62 -7.10
C PRO A 1076 -8.28 51.63 -8.28
N MET A 1077 -9.42 51.46 -8.96
CA MET A 1077 -9.60 50.87 -10.31
C MET A 1077 -9.54 51.97 -11.41
N PRO A 1078 -9.75 51.64 -12.70
CA PRO A 1078 -11.07 51.97 -13.27
C PRO A 1078 -11.66 51.01 -14.34
N ALA A 1079 -12.99 50.79 -14.23
CA ALA A 1079 -14.04 50.71 -15.29
C ALA A 1079 -13.90 49.74 -16.49
N ASN A 1080 -14.96 49.26 -17.19
CA ASN A 1080 -16.41 49.55 -17.25
C ASN A 1080 -17.15 48.27 -17.80
N VAL A 1081 -18.46 48.10 -18.11
CA VAL A 1081 -19.66 48.95 -18.31
C VAL A 1081 -20.95 48.19 -17.85
N SER A 1082 -22.05 48.92 -17.62
CA SER A 1082 -23.46 48.51 -17.40
C SER A 1082 -24.18 47.96 -18.68
N THR A 1083 -25.48 47.54 -18.78
CA THR A 1083 -26.71 47.60 -17.91
C THR A 1083 -27.85 46.65 -18.44
N CYS A 1084 -29.03 46.63 -17.74
CA CYS A 1084 -30.40 46.20 -18.14
C CYS A 1084 -30.79 44.69 -18.01
N GLY A 1085 -32.04 44.31 -17.64
CA GLY A 1085 -33.14 45.05 -16.97
C GLY A 1085 -34.60 44.65 -17.34
N LEU A 1086 -35.46 44.43 -16.32
CA LEU A 1086 -36.97 44.40 -16.34
C LEU A 1086 -37.68 43.23 -17.11
N SER A 1087 -38.96 42.82 -16.89
CA SER A 1087 -39.93 42.91 -15.75
C SER A 1087 -41.26 42.13 -16.04
N GLY A 1088 -42.03 41.68 -15.03
CA GLY A 1088 -43.42 41.11 -15.12
C GLY A 1088 -43.50 39.58 -14.88
N ALA A 1089 -44.39 38.96 -14.08
CA ALA A 1089 -45.86 39.08 -13.84
C ALA A 1089 -46.71 38.46 -15.00
N GLU A 1090 -47.76 37.63 -14.81
CA GLU A 1090 -48.55 37.19 -13.64
C GLU A 1090 -49.32 35.87 -13.97
N GLY A 1091 -49.91 35.11 -13.01
CA GLY A 1091 -50.93 34.05 -13.33
C GLY A 1091 -50.89 32.68 -12.59
N VAL A 1092 -52.07 32.09 -12.31
CA VAL A 1092 -52.45 30.91 -11.46
C VAL A 1092 -53.86 30.41 -11.93
N PRO A 1093 -54.41 29.15 -11.75
CA PRO A 1093 -54.11 28.04 -10.80
C PRO A 1093 -54.12 26.54 -11.30
N VAL A 1094 -53.66 25.61 -10.43
CA VAL A 1094 -54.25 24.34 -9.89
C VAL A 1094 -55.41 23.60 -10.64
N PRO A 1095 -55.58 22.23 -10.64
CA PRO A 1095 -54.71 21.08 -10.26
C PRO A 1095 -54.32 20.20 -11.50
N PRO A 1096 -54.84 18.97 -11.88
CA PRO A 1096 -55.78 17.96 -11.31
C PRO A 1096 -55.14 16.58 -10.93
N LEU A 1097 -55.81 15.43 -11.14
CA LEU A 1097 -55.48 14.06 -10.64
C LEU A 1097 -55.93 12.91 -11.59
N ARG A 1098 -55.44 11.67 -11.29
CA ARG A 1098 -55.97 10.28 -11.58
C ARG A 1098 -55.16 9.42 -12.58
N LEU A 1099 -54.90 8.11 -12.43
CA LEU A 1099 -55.36 6.96 -11.58
C LEU A 1099 -56.49 6.06 -12.12
N ASN A 1100 -56.15 4.85 -12.60
CA ASN A 1100 -56.85 3.52 -12.58
C ASN A 1100 -56.21 2.58 -13.66
N LYS A 1101 -55.98 1.26 -13.52
CA LYS A 1101 -56.65 0.03 -12.97
C LYS A 1101 -57.38 -0.83 -14.02
N ILE A 1102 -56.91 -2.07 -14.24
CA ILE A 1102 -57.53 -3.34 -14.76
C ILE A 1102 -56.39 -4.39 -14.84
N ILE A 1103 -56.40 -5.68 -14.45
CA ILE A 1103 -57.36 -6.67 -13.88
C ILE A 1103 -57.99 -7.69 -14.88
N LYS A 1104 -57.29 -8.83 -15.13
CA LYS A 1104 -57.75 -10.25 -15.30
C LYS A 1104 -56.55 -11.15 -15.71
N ALA A 1105 -56.24 -12.32 -15.11
CA ALA A 1105 -56.93 -13.64 -14.99
C ALA A 1105 -56.69 -14.56 -16.23
N SER A 1106 -56.50 -15.90 -16.18
CA SER A 1106 -56.33 -16.91 -15.10
C SER A 1106 -55.89 -18.30 -15.67
N ASN A 1107 -55.45 -19.24 -14.81
CA ASN A 1107 -55.49 -20.74 -14.98
C ASN A 1107 -54.53 -21.39 -16.03
N ASN A 1108 -54.09 -22.67 -15.97
CA ASN A 1108 -54.17 -23.74 -14.92
C ASN A 1108 -53.16 -24.90 -15.16
N CYS A 1109 -53.08 -25.85 -14.18
CA CYS A 1109 -52.55 -27.23 -14.26
C CYS A 1109 -51.00 -27.42 -14.31
N LYS A 1110 -50.40 -28.47 -13.72
CA LYS A 1110 -50.88 -29.57 -12.83
C LYS A 1110 -49.70 -30.23 -12.07
N GLU A 1111 -50.00 -30.88 -10.94
CA GLU A 1111 -49.34 -32.04 -10.24
C GLU A 1111 -47.81 -32.32 -10.39
N GLY A 1112 -47.08 -32.72 -9.33
CA GLY A 1112 -47.42 -32.91 -7.90
C GLY A 1112 -46.42 -33.85 -7.16
N GLU A 1113 -46.42 -33.81 -5.82
CA GLU A 1113 -45.97 -34.88 -4.86
C GLU A 1113 -44.48 -35.33 -4.86
N ASN A 1114 -43.86 -35.82 -3.77
CA ASN A 1114 -44.04 -35.61 -2.32
C ASN A 1114 -42.78 -36.11 -1.55
N ASP A 1115 -42.76 -35.92 -0.21
CA ASP A 1115 -42.02 -36.72 0.79
C ASP A 1115 -40.46 -36.72 0.84
N THR A 1116 -39.81 -37.08 1.96
CA THR A 1116 -39.83 -36.54 3.35
C THR A 1116 -38.53 -36.99 4.09
N PHE A 1117 -38.19 -36.38 5.23
CA PHE A 1117 -37.01 -36.74 6.08
C PHE A 1117 -37.18 -38.08 6.83
N PRO A 1118 -36.08 -38.74 7.29
CA PRO A 1118 -35.69 -38.60 8.70
C PRO A 1118 -34.18 -38.70 9.05
N PHE A 1119 -33.87 -38.36 10.31
CA PHE A 1119 -32.59 -38.49 11.03
C PHE A 1119 -32.33 -39.92 11.58
N MET A 1120 -31.05 -40.29 11.76
CA MET A 1120 -30.41 -40.87 12.98
C MET A 1120 -28.96 -41.32 12.66
N GLN A 1121 -28.00 -41.63 13.55
CA GLN A 1121 -27.49 -41.16 14.87
C GLN A 1121 -26.74 -42.37 15.51
N TYR A 1122 -25.62 -42.14 16.24
CA TYR A 1122 -24.71 -43.15 16.86
C TYR A 1122 -23.94 -44.04 15.84
N THR A 1123 -22.67 -44.44 15.99
CA THR A 1123 -21.59 -44.29 17.01
C THR A 1123 -20.21 -44.39 16.28
N GLY A 1124 -19.00 -44.22 16.84
CA GLY A 1124 -18.54 -43.92 18.22
C GLY A 1124 -17.00 -44.08 18.38
N ASN A 1125 -16.46 -43.66 19.53
CA ASN A 1125 -15.10 -43.89 20.09
C ASN A 1125 -13.80 -43.51 19.31
N LYS A 1126 -12.94 -42.77 20.04
CA LYS A 1126 -11.47 -42.57 19.88
C LYS A 1126 -10.70 -43.79 20.50
N PRO A 1127 -9.35 -43.96 20.41
CA PRO A 1127 -8.31 -42.92 20.21
C PRO A 1127 -7.04 -43.28 19.38
N ASP A 1128 -6.11 -42.31 19.41
CA ASP A 1128 -4.63 -42.43 19.37
C ASP A 1128 -3.81 -42.58 18.06
N LYS A 1129 -3.06 -41.48 17.78
CA LYS A 1129 -1.62 -41.38 17.46
C LYS A 1129 -1.04 -41.81 16.09
N PHE A 1130 -0.45 -40.80 15.43
CA PHE A 1130 0.78 -40.82 14.61
C PHE A 1130 0.92 -41.80 13.41
N GLY A 1131 0.66 -41.26 12.21
CA GLY A 1131 1.79 -40.94 11.31
C GLY A 1131 1.95 -41.62 9.93
N ILE A 1132 2.52 -40.84 9.00
CA ILE A 1132 3.36 -41.26 7.85
C ILE A 1132 2.68 -41.83 6.58
N LYS A 1133 2.57 -40.94 5.57
CA LYS A 1133 2.82 -41.09 4.10
C LYS A 1133 2.09 -42.15 3.24
N PHE A 1134 1.52 -41.62 2.13
CA PHE A 1134 1.53 -42.14 0.74
C PHE A 1134 1.20 -43.62 0.44
N TRP A 1135 0.13 -43.84 -0.36
CA TRP A 1135 0.27 -44.39 -1.74
C TRP A 1135 -1.00 -44.17 -2.58
N LEU A 1136 -1.08 -44.81 -3.78
CA LEU A 1136 -2.18 -44.82 -4.77
C LEU A 1136 -2.23 -43.56 -5.70
N ALA A 1137 -2.24 -43.60 -7.05
CA ALA A 1137 -2.36 -44.68 -8.06
C ALA A 1137 -3.71 -45.43 -8.05
N VAL A 1138 -4.46 -45.65 -9.14
CA VAL A 1138 -4.15 -45.90 -10.57
C VAL A 1138 -5.25 -45.27 -11.47
N ASN A 1139 -5.10 -45.33 -12.81
CA ASN A 1139 -6.07 -45.16 -13.92
C ASN A 1139 -7.56 -45.37 -13.54
N ALA A 1140 -8.56 -44.77 -14.19
CA ALA A 1140 -8.79 -44.71 -15.65
C ALA A 1140 -9.95 -43.75 -16.01
N ASP A 1141 -10.27 -43.36 -17.25
CA ASP A 1141 -9.57 -43.17 -18.55
C ASP A 1141 -10.57 -42.35 -19.46
N ALA A 1142 -10.71 -42.67 -20.76
CA ALA A 1142 -11.56 -42.06 -21.83
C ALA A 1142 -11.00 -40.80 -22.55
#